data_AF-A0A8S1F1T8-F1
#
_entry.id   AF-A0A8S1F1T8-F1
#
_cell.length_a   1.000
_cell.length_b   1.000
_cell.length_c   1.000
_cell.angle_alpha   90.00
_cell.angle_beta   90.00
_cell.angle_gamma   90.00
#
_symmetry.space_group_name_H-M   'P 1'
#
loop_
_entity.id
_entity.type
_entity.pdbx_description
1 polymer ?
#
loop_
_entity_poly.entity_id
_entity_poly.type
_entity_poly.pdbx_seq_one_letter_code
_entity_poly.pdbx_strand_id
1 'polypeptide(L)'
;MSDLAGINILITGSTTGLGLHTAKSLFKKGADVIVTCRDEVRGRKAVEEIVASIPAENAAKEQARVHLYTLDITNYNSILSFCEDIYRDFEKIHVIINNAGIMGYPFELSVDGVEMHFATNMFGHYVIVNRLLPLLCNATTQRFRSRIIVVSSGLYKNAHSIPQVGKLLGEKDWDFNARQAYAFSKLANCLYTVALSKMIEKYNIGVYCVRPGFVKGTELGRETHWFLRALAAPIIWLVAKNLDQGIETIVYLAETNSEELKTGKMYYDKKEEDYNDMVNTLTIRQVWAILRHIEDLIWKRNNRLTQAQKDEGYVLRDMLNESLIVYDTQKLLGLCNNFAYVVMLSAAKDIMEKGQSHDSKPCRTSIDSRQCELMSTGSVLLADILPALVIKLSAPLFIHRIPFGMRHLIVVLLQAASFIIVAKSSSTYFALFGVVLASLGSGLGEITYLALTSNYPSKVVSYWSSGTGGAGIIGALVYAFFTEPRFLGFSPRTTMMLMLTLPVLFSVTYWKILTIPRTVHRVQLLHLSTYLVPRPTRRQSEETDQLIENQGVEYDRITPVGTPRITRVATLLPYMIPLILVYYAEYYINQGLLELLEFDCSHGFGISPDSQYRWFQVTYQLGVFVSRSSSGVFAIPPKYLPLLALLQITNSALFTAAAIFYFLPHIFIAFSVIFVEGLLGGASYVNTFRAVHKQVAEDEREFSMGVVSISDTIGIVAAGFTAIPVHNVICSMKL
;
A
#
# COMPACT_ATOMS: atom_id res chain seq x y z
N MET A 1 31.50 23.30 16.20
CA MET A 1 31.53 22.64 14.88
C MET A 1 30.27 23.09 14.15
N SER A 2 30.35 23.37 12.85
CA SER A 2 29.20 23.85 12.08
C SER A 2 28.21 22.72 11.83
N ASP A 3 26.96 22.87 12.30
CA ASP A 3 25.94 21.80 12.31
C ASP A 3 25.56 21.26 10.92
N LEU A 4 25.90 21.95 9.83
CA LEU A 4 25.58 21.55 8.45
C LEU A 4 26.80 21.29 7.55
N ALA A 5 27.99 21.03 8.13
CA ALA A 5 29.17 20.72 7.32
C ALA A 5 28.95 19.50 6.39
N GLY A 6 29.31 19.64 5.12
CA GLY A 6 29.18 18.59 4.10
C GLY A 6 27.75 18.33 3.61
N ILE A 7 26.80 19.19 3.99
CA ILE A 7 25.40 19.08 3.59
C ILE A 7 25.16 19.95 2.36
N ASN A 8 25.02 19.31 1.19
CA ASN A 8 24.57 19.92 -0.05
C ASN A 8 23.07 20.31 0.01
N ILE A 9 22.79 21.62 -0.07
CA ILE A 9 21.43 22.20 -0.03
C ILE A 9 21.13 22.98 -1.31
N LEU A 10 20.16 22.48 -2.09
CA LEU A 10 19.66 23.15 -3.28
C LEU A 10 18.53 24.13 -2.95
N ILE A 11 18.67 25.38 -3.39
CA ILE A 11 17.68 26.44 -3.14
C ILE A 11 17.25 27.07 -4.47
N THR A 12 15.98 26.88 -4.81
CA THR A 12 15.37 27.52 -5.99
C THR A 12 15.07 28.99 -5.73
N GLY A 13 15.33 29.86 -6.70
CA GLY A 13 15.01 31.30 -6.60
C GLY A 13 15.79 32.01 -5.48
N SER A 14 17.10 31.78 -5.44
CA SER A 14 18.00 32.19 -4.34
C SER A 14 18.76 33.49 -4.61
N THR A 15 18.41 34.25 -5.65
CA THR A 15 19.06 35.52 -5.99
C THR A 15 18.53 36.73 -5.21
N THR A 16 17.35 36.65 -4.60
CA THR A 16 16.69 37.78 -3.91
C THR A 16 15.80 37.31 -2.76
N GLY A 17 15.42 38.22 -1.86
CA GLY A 17 14.37 38.00 -0.86
C GLY A 17 14.63 36.81 0.07
N LEU A 18 13.60 36.00 0.31
CA LEU A 18 13.66 34.84 1.21
C LEU A 18 14.74 33.85 0.79
N GLY A 19 14.82 33.48 -0.49
CA GLY A 19 15.78 32.48 -0.98
C GLY A 19 17.24 32.89 -0.73
N LEU A 20 17.58 34.16 -0.97
CA LEU A 20 18.92 34.69 -0.72
C LEU A 20 19.26 34.70 0.78
N HIS A 21 18.31 35.12 1.62
CA HIS A 21 18.50 35.11 3.08
C HIS A 21 18.62 33.69 3.64
N THR A 22 17.83 32.74 3.12
CA THR A 22 17.95 31.32 3.47
C THR A 22 19.32 30.78 3.08
N ALA A 23 19.81 31.09 1.87
CA ALA A 23 21.15 30.69 1.42
C ALA A 23 22.25 31.26 2.33
N LYS A 24 22.19 32.56 2.67
CA LYS A 24 23.11 33.21 3.62
C LYS A 24 23.12 32.50 4.98
N SER A 25 21.94 32.20 5.54
CA SER A 25 21.82 31.58 6.86
C SER A 25 22.39 30.16 6.90
N LEU A 26 22.08 29.34 5.89
CA LEU A 26 22.57 27.96 5.80
C LEU A 26 24.08 27.90 5.50
N PHE A 27 24.57 28.80 4.65
CA PHE A 27 26.00 28.91 4.35
C PHE A 27 26.82 29.28 5.59
N LYS A 28 26.34 30.22 6.42
CA LYS A 28 26.94 30.56 7.73
C LYS A 28 26.99 29.37 8.69
N LYS A 29 26.03 28.45 8.58
CA LYS A 29 25.96 27.21 9.36
C LYS A 29 26.80 26.06 8.79
N GLY A 30 27.57 26.31 7.73
CA GLY A 30 28.54 25.37 7.14
C GLY A 30 28.04 24.55 5.97
N ALA A 31 26.81 24.77 5.49
CA ALA A 31 26.23 24.02 4.36
C ALA A 31 26.86 24.40 3.02
N ASP A 32 26.95 23.45 2.11
CA ASP A 32 27.24 23.68 0.70
C ASP A 32 25.95 24.12 0.01
N VAL A 33 25.89 25.36 -0.44
CA VAL A 33 24.65 25.95 -0.97
C VAL A 33 24.68 26.00 -2.49
N ILE A 34 23.69 25.34 -3.09
CA ILE A 34 23.48 25.34 -4.54
C ILE A 34 22.41 26.38 -4.84
N VAL A 35 22.87 27.50 -5.41
CA VAL A 35 22.11 28.70 -5.73
C VAL A 35 21.69 28.65 -7.19
N THR A 36 20.46 29.06 -7.46
CA THR A 36 19.88 29.06 -8.81
C THR A 36 19.48 30.46 -9.23
N CYS A 37 19.74 30.80 -10.48
CA CYS A 37 19.43 32.11 -11.06
C CYS A 37 18.85 31.97 -12.47
N ARG A 38 17.99 32.92 -12.88
CA ARG A 38 17.61 33.08 -14.29
C ARG A 38 18.60 33.96 -15.06
N ASP A 39 19.16 34.93 -14.35
CA ASP A 39 20.10 35.92 -14.86
C ASP A 39 21.43 35.74 -14.13
N GLU A 40 22.49 35.43 -14.90
CA GLU A 40 23.80 35.10 -14.35
C GLU A 40 24.45 36.28 -13.63
N VAL A 41 24.21 37.52 -14.08
CA VAL A 41 24.75 38.74 -13.45
C VAL A 41 24.16 38.91 -12.05
N ARG A 42 22.83 38.74 -11.91
CA ARG A 42 22.16 38.73 -10.60
C ARG A 42 22.61 37.54 -9.75
N GLY A 43 22.85 36.40 -10.38
CA GLY A 43 23.39 35.21 -9.74
C GLY A 43 24.75 35.46 -9.08
N ARG A 44 25.70 36.02 -9.83
CA ARG A 44 27.05 36.34 -9.32
C ARG A 44 27.01 37.33 -8.17
N LYS A 45 26.18 38.38 -8.28
CA LYS A 45 25.95 39.32 -7.18
C LYS A 45 25.40 38.63 -5.92
N ALA A 46 24.47 37.69 -6.08
CA ALA A 46 23.94 36.92 -4.96
C ALA A 46 25.02 36.04 -4.30
N VAL A 47 25.92 35.43 -5.09
CA VAL A 47 27.07 34.67 -4.58
C VAL A 47 27.99 35.57 -3.75
N GLU A 48 28.36 36.75 -4.27
CA GLU A 48 29.17 37.73 -3.55
C GLU A 48 28.53 38.11 -2.21
N GLU A 49 27.22 38.36 -2.19
CA GLU A 49 26.49 38.67 -0.98
C GLU A 49 26.43 37.51 0.03
N ILE A 50 26.39 36.25 -0.44
CA ILE A 50 26.42 35.06 0.43
C ILE A 50 27.80 34.90 1.07
N VAL A 51 28.85 35.03 0.27
CA VAL A 51 30.24 34.93 0.74
C VAL A 51 30.59 36.08 1.69
N ALA A 52 30.13 37.31 1.41
CA ALA A 52 30.33 38.46 2.29
C ALA A 52 29.61 38.35 3.64
N SER A 53 28.77 37.31 3.83
CA SER A 53 28.02 37.13 5.07
C SER A 53 28.85 36.48 6.20
N ILE A 54 30.01 35.92 5.89
CA ILE A 54 30.98 35.35 6.84
C ILE A 54 32.22 36.25 7.01
N PRO A 55 33.03 36.09 8.06
CA PRO A 55 34.25 36.89 8.25
C PRO A 55 35.22 36.80 7.06
N ALA A 56 35.83 37.92 6.69
CA ALA A 56 36.68 38.04 5.49
C ALA A 56 37.85 37.04 5.45
N GLU A 57 38.39 36.68 6.61
CA GLU A 57 39.48 35.70 6.77
C GLU A 57 39.10 34.31 6.23
N ASN A 58 37.81 33.95 6.31
CA ASN A 58 37.29 32.66 5.85
C ASN A 58 36.64 32.75 4.46
N ALA A 59 36.28 33.95 3.98
CA ALA A 59 35.54 34.17 2.74
C ALA A 59 36.17 33.47 1.52
N ALA A 60 37.48 33.63 1.32
CA ALA A 60 38.18 33.05 0.16
C ALA A 60 38.21 31.51 0.19
N LYS A 61 38.33 30.91 1.38
CA LYS A 61 38.38 29.45 1.54
C LYS A 61 36.99 28.83 1.38
N GLU A 62 35.98 29.49 1.93
CA GLU A 62 34.61 28.97 2.02
C GLU A 62 33.77 29.29 0.76
N GLN A 63 34.23 30.19 -0.11
CA GLN A 63 33.57 30.53 -1.38
C GLN A 63 33.31 29.31 -2.27
N ALA A 64 34.19 28.30 -2.22
CA ALA A 64 34.05 27.07 -2.98
C ALA A 64 32.76 26.27 -2.65
N ARG A 65 32.13 26.55 -1.50
CA ARG A 65 30.87 25.91 -1.06
C ARG A 65 29.61 26.60 -1.62
N VAL A 66 29.75 27.66 -2.42
CA VAL A 66 28.63 28.35 -3.07
C VAL A 66 28.65 28.01 -4.55
N HIS A 67 27.69 27.19 -4.99
CA HIS A 67 27.60 26.73 -6.37
C HIS A 67 26.47 27.48 -7.09
N LEU A 68 26.76 28.09 -8.23
CA LEU A 68 25.79 28.88 -9.00
C LEU A 68 25.39 28.14 -10.28
N TYR A 69 24.09 27.92 -10.45
CA TYR A 69 23.52 27.34 -11.67
C TYR A 69 22.47 28.25 -12.30
N THR A 70 22.35 28.16 -13.62
CA THR A 70 21.25 28.79 -14.34
C THR A 70 20.04 27.85 -14.37
N LEU A 71 18.87 28.40 -14.06
CA LEU A 71 17.61 27.66 -14.01
C LEU A 71 16.44 28.61 -14.27
N ASP A 72 15.78 28.39 -15.40
CA ASP A 72 14.42 28.88 -15.61
C ASP A 72 13.41 27.79 -15.25
N ILE A 73 12.84 27.90 -14.05
CA ILE A 73 11.84 26.96 -13.53
C ILE A 73 10.54 26.92 -14.35
N THR A 74 10.33 27.88 -15.25
CA THR A 74 9.15 27.94 -16.13
C THR A 74 9.36 27.22 -17.47
N ASN A 75 10.56 26.69 -17.71
CA ASN A 75 10.95 26.03 -18.96
C ASN A 75 11.47 24.61 -18.69
N TYR A 76 10.74 23.61 -19.18
CA TYR A 76 11.02 22.20 -18.97
C TYR A 76 12.43 21.80 -19.45
N ASN A 77 12.87 22.30 -20.60
CA ASN A 77 14.22 22.01 -21.10
C ASN A 77 15.32 22.62 -20.24
N SER A 78 15.08 23.84 -19.70
CA SER A 78 16.02 24.45 -18.75
C SER A 78 16.13 23.62 -17.47
N ILE A 79 15.03 23.04 -16.99
CA ILE A 79 15.04 22.15 -15.82
C ILE A 79 15.86 20.89 -16.10
N LEU A 80 15.72 20.28 -17.28
CA LEU A 80 16.48 19.08 -17.65
C LEU A 80 17.99 19.35 -17.70
N SER A 81 18.40 20.41 -18.42
CA SER A 81 19.82 20.79 -18.50
C SER A 81 20.39 21.11 -17.12
N PHE A 82 19.63 21.81 -16.28
CA PHE A 82 19.99 22.06 -14.89
C PHE A 82 20.18 20.74 -14.11
N CYS A 83 19.26 19.78 -14.24
CA CYS A 83 19.39 18.50 -13.55
C CYS A 83 20.62 17.71 -14.04
N GLU A 84 20.93 17.72 -15.34
CA GLU A 84 22.13 17.09 -15.90
C GLU A 84 23.42 17.72 -15.36
N ASP A 85 23.48 19.04 -15.28
CA ASP A 85 24.60 19.77 -14.68
C ASP A 85 24.78 19.37 -13.21
N ILE A 86 23.69 19.25 -12.47
CA ILE A 86 23.71 18.83 -11.06
C ILE A 86 24.19 17.38 -10.91
N TYR A 87 23.77 16.46 -11.78
CA TYR A 87 24.23 15.07 -11.77
C TYR A 87 25.72 14.93 -12.10
N ARG A 88 26.25 15.83 -12.94
CA ARG A 88 27.68 15.87 -13.26
C ARG A 88 28.51 16.32 -12.05
N ASP A 89 28.01 17.30 -11.30
CA ASP A 89 28.79 18.00 -10.30
C ASP A 89 28.55 17.47 -8.86
N PHE A 90 27.45 16.75 -8.62
CA PHE A 90 27.09 16.21 -7.30
C PHE A 90 26.63 14.76 -7.33
N GLU A 91 27.20 13.94 -6.44
CA GLU A 91 26.73 12.56 -6.21
C GLU A 91 25.51 12.47 -5.28
N LYS A 92 25.30 13.51 -4.46
CA LYS A 92 24.34 13.54 -3.34
C LYS A 92 23.76 14.94 -3.15
N ILE A 93 22.47 15.01 -2.90
CA ILE A 93 21.79 16.23 -2.41
C ILE A 93 21.04 15.87 -1.14
N HIS A 94 21.28 16.62 -0.07
CA HIS A 94 20.70 16.33 1.24
C HIS A 94 19.37 17.05 1.45
N VAL A 95 19.27 18.29 0.96
CA VAL A 95 18.10 19.14 1.14
C VAL A 95 17.75 19.85 -0.15
N ILE A 96 16.48 19.80 -0.56
CA ILE A 96 15.94 20.64 -1.65
C ILE A 96 14.91 21.61 -1.06
N ILE A 97 15.13 22.91 -1.28
CA ILE A 97 14.24 24.00 -0.87
C ILE A 97 13.56 24.58 -2.11
N ASN A 98 12.29 24.22 -2.28
CA ASN A 98 11.39 24.74 -3.32
C ASN A 98 10.85 26.10 -2.87
N ASN A 99 11.67 27.14 -3.05
CA ASN A 99 11.42 28.51 -2.62
C ASN A 99 10.94 29.43 -3.75
N ALA A 100 11.34 29.19 -5.01
CA ALA A 100 11.02 30.10 -6.11
C ALA A 100 9.50 30.36 -6.21
N GLY A 101 9.11 31.59 -6.47
CA GLY A 101 7.70 31.86 -6.71
C GLY A 101 7.36 33.28 -7.12
N ILE A 102 6.17 33.42 -7.67
CA ILE A 102 5.56 34.67 -8.13
C ILE A 102 4.15 34.83 -7.57
N MET A 103 3.68 36.07 -7.47
CA MET A 103 2.34 36.42 -6.99
C MET A 103 1.81 37.64 -7.76
N GLY A 104 0.53 37.60 -8.13
CA GLY A 104 -0.14 38.75 -8.74
C GLY A 104 0.26 39.02 -10.19
N TYR A 105 0.77 38.00 -10.89
CA TYR A 105 1.16 38.09 -12.29
C TYR A 105 -0.07 38.13 -13.21
N PRO A 106 -0.05 38.87 -14.33
CA PRO A 106 -1.13 38.78 -15.32
C PRO A 106 -1.25 37.37 -15.90
N PHE A 107 -2.37 37.09 -16.58
CA PHE A 107 -2.53 35.81 -17.26
C PHE A 107 -1.53 35.69 -18.39
N GLU A 108 -0.55 34.81 -18.20
CA GLU A 108 0.43 34.44 -19.21
C GLU A 108 0.74 32.95 -19.10
N LEU A 109 1.15 32.36 -20.22
CA LEU A 109 1.60 30.98 -20.27
C LEU A 109 3.13 30.95 -20.31
N SER A 110 3.70 29.95 -19.66
CA SER A 110 5.12 29.63 -19.80
C SER A 110 5.43 29.15 -21.21
N VAL A 111 6.72 28.98 -21.52
CA VAL A 111 7.19 28.42 -22.80
C VAL A 111 6.58 27.04 -23.09
N ASP A 112 6.27 26.28 -22.03
CA ASP A 112 5.65 24.95 -22.13
C ASP A 112 4.10 25.00 -22.18
N GLY A 113 3.50 26.19 -22.21
CA GLY A 113 2.06 26.37 -22.31
C GLY A 113 1.30 26.17 -21.00
N VAL A 114 1.95 26.35 -19.84
CA VAL A 114 1.35 26.22 -18.51
C VAL A 114 1.18 27.60 -17.88
N GLU A 115 0.05 27.85 -17.22
CA GLU A 115 -0.18 29.14 -16.54
C GLU A 115 0.96 29.50 -15.57
N MET A 116 1.39 30.76 -15.61
CA MET A 116 2.66 31.20 -15.02
C MET A 116 2.79 30.96 -13.50
N HIS A 117 1.74 31.20 -12.70
CA HIS A 117 1.80 30.91 -11.25
C HIS A 117 1.94 29.41 -11.01
N PHE A 118 1.16 28.59 -11.69
CA PHE A 118 1.24 27.14 -11.56
C PHE A 118 2.58 26.59 -12.08
N ALA A 119 3.06 27.09 -13.22
CA ALA A 119 4.35 26.76 -13.81
C ALA A 119 5.50 27.03 -12.83
N THR A 120 5.55 28.24 -12.28
CA THR A 120 6.65 28.70 -11.40
C THR A 120 6.57 28.09 -10.00
N ASN A 121 5.41 28.18 -9.35
CA ASN A 121 5.30 27.91 -7.92
C ASN A 121 5.22 26.41 -7.62
N MET A 122 4.74 25.60 -8.57
CA MET A 122 4.42 24.19 -8.37
C MET A 122 5.03 23.28 -9.46
N PHE A 123 4.62 23.43 -10.72
CA PHE A 123 4.96 22.45 -11.77
C PHE A 123 6.47 22.31 -11.99
N GLY A 124 7.23 23.41 -12.10
CA GLY A 124 8.69 23.31 -12.25
C GLY A 124 9.38 22.67 -11.04
N HIS A 125 8.92 22.96 -9.81
CA HIS A 125 9.40 22.30 -8.60
C HIS A 125 9.09 20.80 -8.57
N TYR A 126 7.91 20.41 -9.04
CA TYR A 126 7.52 19.01 -9.19
C TYR A 126 8.52 18.27 -10.10
N VAL A 127 8.86 18.86 -11.25
CA VAL A 127 9.82 18.26 -12.19
C VAL A 127 11.21 18.17 -11.58
N ILE A 128 11.72 19.24 -10.95
CA ILE A 128 13.04 19.25 -10.30
C ILE A 128 13.13 18.15 -9.23
N VAL A 129 12.13 18.06 -8.35
CA VAL A 129 12.14 17.08 -7.26
C VAL A 129 12.08 15.65 -7.81
N ASN A 130 11.26 15.39 -8.82
CA ASN A 130 11.20 14.07 -9.43
C ASN A 130 12.55 13.70 -10.04
N ARG A 131 13.16 14.60 -10.82
CA ARG A 131 14.44 14.35 -11.50
C ARG A 131 15.60 14.17 -10.53
N LEU A 132 15.64 14.92 -9.44
CA LEU A 132 16.73 14.85 -8.46
C LEU A 132 16.46 13.88 -7.29
N LEU A 133 15.34 13.15 -7.32
CA LEU A 133 15.00 12.16 -6.29
C LEU A 133 16.11 11.10 -6.06
N PRO A 134 16.80 10.58 -7.09
CA PRO A 134 17.91 9.65 -6.89
C PRO A 134 19.07 10.23 -6.07
N LEU A 135 19.39 11.52 -6.25
CA LEU A 135 20.45 12.17 -5.45
C LEU A 135 20.05 12.36 -3.98
N LEU A 136 18.76 12.57 -3.72
CA LEU A 136 18.21 12.55 -2.35
C LEU A 136 18.31 11.16 -1.73
N CYS A 137 18.00 10.11 -2.50
CA CYS A 137 18.14 8.72 -2.05
C CYS A 137 19.60 8.39 -1.72
N ASN A 138 20.56 8.83 -2.54
CA ASN A 138 21.99 8.61 -2.30
C ASN A 138 22.50 9.32 -1.03
N ALA A 139 21.89 10.44 -0.67
CA ALA A 139 22.21 11.18 0.55
C ALA A 139 21.53 10.61 1.81
N THR A 140 20.42 9.88 1.64
CA THR A 140 19.68 9.30 2.77
C THR A 140 20.47 8.13 3.36
N THR A 141 20.72 8.17 4.66
CA THR A 141 21.37 7.10 5.42
C THR A 141 20.56 6.80 6.69
N GLN A 142 20.97 5.80 7.46
CA GLN A 142 20.36 5.53 8.78
C GLN A 142 20.51 6.73 9.75
N ARG A 143 21.54 7.55 9.57
CA ARG A 143 21.84 8.70 10.45
C ARG A 143 21.33 10.03 9.91
N PHE A 144 21.08 10.14 8.61
CA PHE A 144 20.62 11.37 7.98
C PHE A 144 19.45 11.11 7.06
N ARG A 145 18.33 11.76 7.35
CA ARG A 145 17.14 11.75 6.50
C ARG A 145 17.18 12.95 5.55
N SER A 146 17.34 12.68 4.26
CA SER A 146 17.22 13.71 3.22
C SER A 146 15.82 14.32 3.23
N ARG A 147 15.70 15.57 2.79
CA ARG A 147 14.43 16.29 2.90
C ARG A 147 14.13 17.28 1.80
N ILE A 148 12.85 17.46 1.53
CA ILE A 148 12.30 18.42 0.58
C ILE A 148 11.44 19.41 1.36
N ILE A 149 11.76 20.69 1.24
CA ILE A 149 11.06 21.79 1.92
C ILE A 149 10.33 22.61 0.85
N VAL A 150 9.01 22.67 0.94
CA VAL A 150 8.14 23.33 -0.05
C VAL A 150 7.57 24.61 0.53
N VAL A 151 7.99 25.76 -0.01
CA VAL A 151 7.55 27.08 0.46
C VAL A 151 6.16 27.40 -0.10
N SER A 152 5.16 27.36 0.78
CA SER A 152 3.78 27.73 0.50
C SER A 152 3.42 29.12 1.08
N SER A 153 2.13 29.41 1.27
CA SER A 153 1.62 30.67 1.81
C SER A 153 0.27 30.45 2.45
N GLY A 154 -0.07 31.21 3.50
CA GLY A 154 -1.39 31.14 4.14
C GLY A 154 -2.56 31.47 3.21
N LEU A 155 -2.26 32.15 2.10
CA LEU A 155 -3.23 32.44 1.03
C LEU A 155 -3.71 31.17 0.29
N TYR A 156 -3.08 30.01 0.51
CA TYR A 156 -3.61 28.72 0.00
C TYR A 156 -5.04 28.46 0.49
N LYS A 157 -5.39 28.98 1.68
CA LYS A 157 -6.74 28.85 2.28
C LYS A 157 -7.82 29.59 1.48
N ASN A 158 -7.43 30.51 0.59
CA ASN A 158 -8.36 31.30 -0.22
C ASN A 158 -8.67 30.63 -1.58
N ALA A 159 -8.10 29.46 -1.87
CA ALA A 159 -8.42 28.72 -3.08
C ALA A 159 -9.81 28.09 -2.95
N HIS A 160 -10.75 28.52 -3.80
CA HIS A 160 -12.15 28.06 -3.72
C HIS A 160 -12.37 26.70 -4.39
N SER A 161 -11.58 26.37 -5.41
CA SER A 161 -11.70 25.13 -6.18
C SER A 161 -10.40 24.76 -6.87
N ILE A 162 -10.32 23.51 -7.34
CA ILE A 162 -9.23 23.06 -8.23
C ILE A 162 -9.67 23.33 -9.68
N PRO A 163 -8.92 24.13 -10.45
CA PRO A 163 -9.22 24.38 -11.85
C PRO A 163 -9.05 23.10 -12.69
N GLN A 164 -9.81 23.02 -13.77
CA GLN A 164 -9.62 21.97 -14.77
C GLN A 164 -8.24 22.12 -15.44
N VAL A 165 -7.67 20.99 -15.87
CA VAL A 165 -6.32 20.98 -16.49
C VAL A 165 -6.26 21.90 -17.70
N GLY A 166 -7.30 21.91 -18.53
CA GLY A 166 -7.33 22.73 -19.74
C GLY A 166 -7.23 24.23 -19.47
N LYS A 167 -7.84 24.73 -18.37
CA LYS A 167 -7.67 26.12 -17.92
C LYS A 167 -6.21 26.45 -17.57
N LEU A 168 -5.52 25.54 -16.89
CA LEU A 168 -4.08 25.68 -16.60
C LEU A 168 -3.21 25.63 -17.87
N LEU A 169 -3.74 25.10 -18.98
CA LEU A 169 -3.10 25.03 -20.30
C LEU A 169 -3.58 26.12 -21.27
N GLY A 170 -4.31 27.12 -20.76
CA GLY A 170 -4.71 28.30 -21.52
C GLY A 170 -5.99 28.16 -22.34
N GLU A 171 -6.95 27.36 -21.89
CA GLU A 171 -8.32 27.38 -22.45
C GLU A 171 -8.95 28.79 -22.40
N LYS A 172 -9.62 29.17 -23.49
CA LYS A 172 -10.09 30.54 -23.75
C LYS A 172 -11.25 31.00 -22.86
N ASP A 173 -11.96 30.08 -22.23
CA ASP A 173 -13.11 30.34 -21.35
C ASP A 173 -12.70 30.52 -19.88
N TRP A 174 -11.40 30.64 -19.59
CA TRP A 174 -10.95 30.86 -18.23
C TRP A 174 -11.17 32.31 -17.77
N ASP A 175 -12.14 32.49 -16.87
CA ASP A 175 -12.28 33.71 -16.06
C ASP A 175 -11.09 33.82 -15.08
N PHE A 176 -9.99 34.37 -15.58
CA PHE A 176 -8.72 34.42 -14.86
C PHE A 176 -8.74 35.45 -13.74
N ASN A 177 -8.40 35.00 -12.54
CA ASN A 177 -8.17 35.85 -11.39
C ASN A 177 -6.80 35.54 -10.77
N ALA A 178 -5.87 36.49 -10.86
CA ALA A 178 -4.49 36.30 -10.40
C ALA A 178 -4.38 35.91 -8.92
N ARG A 179 -5.30 36.40 -8.05
CA ARG A 179 -5.31 36.03 -6.63
C ARG A 179 -5.72 34.57 -6.44
N GLN A 180 -6.72 34.11 -7.18
CA GLN A 180 -7.16 32.72 -7.15
C GLN A 180 -6.13 31.78 -7.79
N ALA A 181 -5.50 32.17 -8.91
CA ALA A 181 -4.40 31.41 -9.52
C ALA A 181 -3.22 31.23 -8.56
N TYR A 182 -2.82 32.30 -7.88
CA TYR A 182 -1.80 32.23 -6.83
C TYR A 182 -2.23 31.35 -5.65
N ALA A 183 -3.45 31.54 -5.12
CA ALA A 183 -3.98 30.73 -4.02
C ALA A 183 -4.00 29.24 -4.39
N PHE A 184 -4.44 28.90 -5.59
CA PHE A 184 -4.41 27.53 -6.11
C PHE A 184 -2.99 26.99 -6.23
N SER A 185 -2.03 27.77 -6.75
CA SER A 185 -0.62 27.33 -6.85
C SER A 185 -0.03 26.99 -5.47
N LYS A 186 -0.41 27.72 -4.42
CA LYS A 186 0.03 27.47 -3.04
C LYS A 186 -0.76 26.34 -2.37
N LEU A 187 -2.03 26.13 -2.73
CA LEU A 187 -2.78 24.93 -2.35
C LEU A 187 -2.16 23.69 -2.99
N ALA A 188 -1.74 23.77 -4.24
CA ALA A 188 -1.06 22.68 -4.94
C ALA A 188 0.25 22.30 -4.24
N ASN A 189 1.02 23.27 -3.72
CA ASN A 189 2.20 22.98 -2.88
C ASN A 189 1.84 22.13 -1.64
N CYS A 190 0.74 22.45 -0.94
CA CYS A 190 0.26 21.70 0.21
C CYS A 190 -0.16 20.27 -0.19
N LEU A 191 -0.98 20.15 -1.24
CA LEU A 191 -1.47 18.87 -1.76
C LEU A 191 -0.32 17.97 -2.24
N TYR A 192 0.64 18.57 -2.95
CA TYR A 192 1.86 17.91 -3.42
C TYR A 192 2.72 17.40 -2.26
N THR A 193 2.90 18.21 -1.21
CA THR A 193 3.68 17.80 -0.02
C THR A 193 3.09 16.53 0.60
N VAL A 194 1.77 16.49 0.80
CA VAL A 194 1.08 15.32 1.39
C VAL A 194 1.09 14.12 0.45
N ALA A 195 0.96 14.36 -0.87
CA ALA A 195 1.04 13.29 -1.86
C ALA A 195 2.43 12.65 -1.83
N LEU A 196 3.45 13.48 -2.05
CA LEU A 196 4.83 13.06 -2.20
C LEU A 196 5.33 12.36 -0.94
N SER A 197 5.03 12.88 0.25
CA SER A 197 5.46 12.26 1.52
C SER A 197 5.03 10.80 1.65
N LYS A 198 3.84 10.45 1.14
CA LYS A 198 3.33 9.08 1.13
C LYS A 198 3.98 8.21 0.06
N MET A 199 4.25 8.77 -1.13
CA MET A 199 4.84 8.00 -2.23
C MET A 199 6.30 7.67 -1.99
N ILE A 200 7.05 8.57 -1.35
CA ILE A 200 8.49 8.39 -1.09
C ILE A 200 8.79 7.92 0.33
N GLU A 201 7.77 7.49 1.09
CA GLU A 201 7.91 6.97 2.46
C GLU A 201 8.94 5.83 2.52
N LYS A 202 8.92 4.93 1.52
CA LYS A 202 9.85 3.79 1.42
C LYS A 202 11.32 4.19 1.27
N TYR A 203 11.60 5.42 0.83
CA TYR A 203 12.97 5.92 0.65
C TYR A 203 13.49 6.67 1.88
N ASN A 204 12.70 6.73 2.96
CA ASN A 204 13.02 7.48 4.17
C ASN A 204 13.41 8.95 3.87
N ILE A 205 12.67 9.63 2.99
CA ILE A 205 12.87 11.06 2.70
C ILE A 205 11.77 11.86 3.41
N GLY A 206 12.13 13.00 4.00
CA GLY A 206 11.19 13.94 4.62
C GLY A 206 10.62 14.91 3.59
N VAL A 207 9.32 15.21 3.65
CA VAL A 207 8.70 16.23 2.80
C VAL A 207 7.91 17.16 3.70
N TYR A 208 8.24 18.44 3.69
CA TYR A 208 7.69 19.44 4.62
C TYR A 208 7.16 20.64 3.86
N CYS A 209 5.98 21.12 4.22
CA CYS A 209 5.45 22.37 3.71
C CYS A 209 5.73 23.47 4.72
N VAL A 210 6.04 24.68 4.27
CA VAL A 210 6.33 25.81 5.16
C VAL A 210 5.59 27.06 4.72
N ARG A 211 5.01 27.77 5.70
CA ARG A 211 4.45 29.11 5.51
C ARG A 211 5.38 30.12 6.19
N PRO A 212 6.06 31.02 5.45
CA PRO A 212 6.98 31.99 6.05
C PRO A 212 6.29 33.15 6.79
N GLY A 213 4.95 33.24 6.71
CA GLY A 213 4.19 34.38 7.21
C GLY A 213 4.17 35.56 6.24
N PHE A 214 3.75 36.74 6.72
CA PHE A 214 3.73 37.97 5.93
C PHE A 214 5.08 38.67 6.09
N VAL A 215 5.95 38.61 5.07
CA VAL A 215 7.35 39.06 5.16
C VAL A 215 7.57 40.34 4.34
N LYS A 216 8.06 41.41 4.99
CA LYS A 216 8.46 42.66 4.32
C LYS A 216 9.85 42.53 3.70
N GLY A 217 10.09 43.25 2.60
CA GLY A 217 11.37 43.22 1.89
C GLY A 217 11.53 42.10 0.85
N THR A 218 10.45 41.39 0.52
CA THR A 218 10.45 40.43 -0.60
C THR A 218 10.04 41.10 -1.91
N GLU A 219 10.62 40.68 -3.03
CA GLU A 219 10.20 41.14 -4.37
C GLU A 219 8.86 40.55 -4.82
N LEU A 220 8.24 39.66 -4.04
CA LEU A 220 7.06 38.88 -4.42
C LEU A 220 5.84 39.75 -4.79
N GLY A 221 5.75 40.97 -4.24
CA GLY A 221 4.66 41.92 -4.51
C GLY A 221 4.99 43.00 -5.53
N ARG A 222 6.08 42.88 -6.30
CA ARG A 222 6.56 43.97 -7.17
C ARG A 222 5.58 44.43 -8.24
N GLU A 223 4.67 43.55 -8.66
CA GLU A 223 3.61 43.85 -9.63
C GLU A 223 2.38 44.56 -9.00
N THR A 224 2.38 44.81 -7.68
CA THR A 224 1.31 45.56 -7.01
C THR A 224 1.48 47.06 -7.25
N HIS A 225 0.42 47.76 -7.66
CA HIS A 225 0.44 49.19 -7.96
C HIS A 225 1.06 50.03 -6.83
N TRP A 226 2.01 50.91 -7.18
CA TRP A 226 2.87 51.65 -6.23
C TRP A 226 2.07 52.48 -5.22
N PHE A 227 0.95 53.09 -5.65
CA PHE A 227 0.07 53.89 -4.80
C PHE A 227 -0.60 53.08 -3.68
N LEU A 228 -1.04 51.85 -3.99
CA LEU A 228 -1.64 50.95 -2.99
C LEU A 228 -0.58 50.44 -2.00
N ARG A 229 0.66 50.22 -2.47
CA ARG A 229 1.80 49.89 -1.60
C ARG A 229 2.16 51.02 -0.65
N ALA A 230 2.08 52.28 -1.11
CA ALA A 230 2.37 53.46 -0.28
C ALA A 230 1.33 53.64 0.84
N LEU A 231 0.03 53.49 0.53
CA LEU A 231 -1.05 53.60 1.53
C LEU A 231 -1.02 52.47 2.57
N ALA A 232 -0.64 51.26 2.17
CA ALA A 232 -0.56 50.12 3.07
C ALA A 232 0.74 50.07 3.92
N ALA A 233 1.72 50.92 3.61
CA ALA A 233 3.06 50.88 4.22
C ALA A 233 3.08 50.93 5.77
N PRO A 234 2.27 51.76 6.47
CA PRO A 234 2.27 51.82 7.94
C PRO A 234 1.75 50.52 8.57
N ILE A 235 0.70 49.93 7.99
CA ILE A 235 0.09 48.68 8.45
C ILE A 235 1.03 47.50 8.17
N ILE A 236 1.66 47.48 7.00
CA ILE A 236 2.67 46.49 6.62
C ILE A 236 3.86 46.56 7.58
N TRP A 237 4.33 47.75 7.95
CA TRP A 237 5.46 47.89 8.87
C TRP A 237 5.17 47.28 10.25
N LEU A 238 3.93 47.41 10.74
CA LEU A 238 3.48 46.96 12.06
C LEU A 238 3.23 45.44 12.12
N VAL A 239 2.77 44.83 11.03
CA VAL A 239 2.35 43.40 11.00
C VAL A 239 3.37 42.49 10.29
N ALA A 240 4.24 43.01 9.43
CA ALA A 240 5.13 42.18 8.62
C ALA A 240 6.43 41.77 9.34
N LYS A 241 6.75 40.48 9.25
CA LYS A 241 8.02 39.88 9.66
C LYS A 241 9.15 40.42 8.81
N ASN A 242 10.34 40.60 9.40
CA ASN A 242 11.55 40.86 8.60
C ASN A 242 12.01 39.57 7.88
N LEU A 243 12.99 39.69 6.97
CA LEU A 243 13.46 38.55 6.18
C LEU A 243 14.04 37.43 7.06
N ASP A 244 14.76 37.77 8.13
CA ASP A 244 15.37 36.78 9.03
C ASP A 244 14.31 35.97 9.81
N GLN A 245 13.25 36.62 10.28
CA GLN A 245 12.08 35.95 10.87
C GLN A 245 11.32 35.12 9.83
N GLY A 246 11.28 35.58 8.58
CA GLY A 246 10.60 34.88 7.48
C GLY A 246 11.27 33.55 7.08
N ILE A 247 12.60 33.46 7.21
CA ILE A 247 13.35 32.24 6.88
C ILE A 247 13.50 31.28 8.07
N GLU A 248 13.19 31.71 9.29
CA GLU A 248 13.47 30.95 10.51
C GLU A 248 12.90 29.52 10.46
N THR A 249 11.65 29.36 10.03
CA THR A 249 11.02 28.03 9.92
C THR A 249 11.62 27.21 8.77
N ILE A 250 12.08 27.85 7.69
CA ILE A 250 12.74 27.17 6.57
C ILE A 250 14.08 26.60 7.02
N VAL A 251 14.88 27.40 7.74
CA VAL A 251 16.18 26.99 8.29
C VAL A 251 16.00 25.91 9.36
N TYR A 252 15.01 26.07 10.25
CA TYR A 252 14.65 25.06 11.26
C TYR A 252 14.39 23.69 10.60
N LEU A 253 13.56 23.62 9.56
CA LEU A 253 13.29 22.36 8.86
C LEU A 253 14.53 21.77 8.17
N ALA A 254 15.44 22.62 7.71
CA ALA A 254 16.67 22.18 7.07
C ALA A 254 17.67 21.57 8.08
N GLU A 255 17.71 22.06 9.32
CA GLU A 255 18.71 21.68 10.33
C GLU A 255 18.21 20.67 11.37
N THR A 256 16.94 20.71 11.75
CA THR A 256 16.42 19.91 12.87
C THR A 256 16.50 18.41 12.57
N ASN A 257 16.72 17.61 13.61
CA ASN A 257 16.73 16.16 13.48
C ASN A 257 15.35 15.68 13.01
N SER A 258 15.34 14.76 12.04
CA SER A 258 14.12 14.31 11.40
C SER A 258 13.19 13.47 12.29
N GLU A 259 13.66 12.99 13.44
CA GLU A 259 12.81 12.34 14.46
C GLU A 259 11.85 13.32 15.13
N GLU A 260 12.22 14.61 15.20
CA GLU A 260 11.39 15.68 15.76
C GLU A 260 10.37 16.22 14.76
N LEU A 261 10.49 15.85 13.48
CA LEU A 261 9.70 16.39 12.38
C LEU A 261 8.75 15.35 11.78
N LYS A 262 7.48 15.73 11.61
CA LYS A 262 6.49 14.90 10.92
C LYS A 262 6.44 15.22 9.43
N THR A 263 6.77 14.24 8.61
CA THR A 263 6.67 14.34 7.15
C THR A 263 5.21 14.54 6.70
N GLY A 264 5.01 15.25 5.60
CA GLY A 264 3.70 15.59 5.03
C GLY A 264 2.97 16.73 5.73
N LYS A 265 3.53 17.36 6.77
CA LYS A 265 2.89 18.44 7.53
C LYS A 265 3.33 19.84 7.07
N MET A 266 2.48 20.82 7.35
CA MET A 266 2.81 22.24 7.23
C MET A 266 3.44 22.73 8.53
N TYR A 267 4.41 23.63 8.41
CA TYR A 267 5.06 24.28 9.55
C TYR A 267 4.94 25.80 9.46
N TYR A 268 4.68 26.41 10.62
CA TYR A 268 4.65 27.85 10.83
C TYR A 268 5.23 28.15 12.21
N ASP A 269 6.19 29.08 12.28
CA ASP A 269 6.89 29.44 13.52
C ASP A 269 7.45 28.23 14.27
N LYS A 270 8.10 27.33 13.50
CA LYS A 270 8.73 26.08 13.98
C LYS A 270 7.75 25.08 14.63
N LYS A 271 6.44 25.24 14.39
CA LYS A 271 5.39 24.36 14.90
C LYS A 271 4.55 23.79 13.76
N GLU A 272 3.98 22.60 13.99
CA GLU A 272 3.02 21.99 13.08
C GLU A 272 1.76 22.87 12.96
N GLU A 273 1.33 23.16 11.72
CA GLU A 273 0.05 23.80 11.40
C GLU A 273 -0.80 22.78 10.63
N ASP A 274 -2.06 22.61 11.03
CA ASP A 274 -2.97 21.74 10.30
C ASP A 274 -3.42 22.39 8.98
N TYR A 275 -3.66 21.54 7.98
CA TYR A 275 -4.22 21.99 6.71
C TYR A 275 -5.72 22.28 6.82
N ASN A 276 -6.26 23.06 5.88
CA ASN A 276 -7.71 23.20 5.73
C ASN A 276 -8.35 21.97 5.06
N ASP A 277 -9.67 21.95 5.01
CA ASP A 277 -10.47 20.82 4.47
C ASP A 277 -10.24 20.56 2.96
N MET A 278 -9.70 21.54 2.24
CA MET A 278 -9.33 21.37 0.83
C MET A 278 -8.13 20.43 0.65
N VAL A 279 -7.34 20.15 1.70
CA VAL A 279 -6.25 19.17 1.67
C VAL A 279 -6.77 17.81 2.12
N ASN A 280 -7.41 17.10 1.21
CA ASN A 280 -8.01 15.79 1.46
C ASN A 280 -7.63 14.78 0.36
N THR A 281 -8.02 13.51 0.54
CA THR A 281 -7.60 12.43 -0.36
C THR A 281 -8.05 12.63 -1.81
N LEU A 282 -9.22 13.25 -2.05
CA LEU A 282 -9.74 13.48 -3.40
C LEU A 282 -8.93 14.56 -4.12
N THR A 283 -8.75 15.72 -3.48
CA THR A 283 -8.02 16.86 -4.05
C THR A 283 -6.54 16.54 -4.25
N ILE A 284 -5.94 15.75 -3.36
CA ILE A 284 -4.58 15.22 -3.51
C ILE A 284 -4.45 14.42 -4.81
N ARG A 285 -5.39 13.50 -5.06
CA ARG A 285 -5.39 12.68 -6.29
C ARG A 285 -5.60 13.55 -7.53
N GLN A 286 -6.47 14.55 -7.45
CA GLN A 286 -6.73 15.48 -8.55
C GLN A 286 -5.46 16.25 -8.92
N VAL A 287 -4.82 16.95 -7.98
CA VAL A 287 -3.59 17.70 -8.28
C VAL A 287 -2.47 16.81 -8.78
N TRP A 288 -2.32 15.60 -8.22
CA TRP A 288 -1.34 14.64 -8.72
C TRP A 288 -1.62 14.21 -10.18
N ALA A 289 -2.90 14.01 -10.53
CA ALA A 289 -3.30 13.71 -11.90
C ALA A 289 -3.04 14.89 -12.85
N ILE A 290 -3.31 16.13 -12.39
CA ILE A 290 -3.01 17.36 -13.16
C ILE A 290 -1.53 17.45 -13.47
N LEU A 291 -0.65 17.35 -12.47
CA LEU A 291 0.81 17.43 -12.63
C LEU A 291 1.32 16.40 -13.64
N ARG A 292 0.90 15.14 -13.50
CA ARG A 292 1.28 14.07 -14.42
C ARG A 292 0.75 14.30 -15.83
N HIS A 293 -0.50 14.77 -15.97
CA HIS A 293 -1.08 15.00 -17.29
C HIS A 293 -0.35 16.12 -18.03
N ILE A 294 -0.03 17.21 -17.33
CA ILE A 294 0.72 18.33 -17.90
C ILE A 294 2.13 17.88 -18.31
N GLU A 295 2.85 17.14 -17.46
CA GLU A 295 4.17 16.61 -17.82
C GLU A 295 4.11 15.68 -19.03
N ASP A 296 3.12 14.78 -19.10
CA ASP A 296 2.93 13.85 -20.23
C ASP A 296 2.64 14.59 -21.54
N LEU A 297 1.85 15.67 -21.49
CA LEU A 297 1.59 16.54 -22.64
C LEU A 297 2.85 17.27 -23.09
N ILE A 298 3.63 17.80 -22.15
CA ILE A 298 4.90 18.50 -22.45
C ILE A 298 5.88 17.51 -23.08
N TRP A 299 6.01 16.29 -22.55
CA TRP A 299 6.84 15.24 -23.17
C TRP A 299 6.42 14.91 -24.59
N LYS A 300 5.11 14.77 -24.84
CA LYS A 300 4.58 14.46 -26.16
C LYS A 300 4.80 15.59 -27.16
N ARG A 301 4.76 16.85 -26.72
CA ARG A 301 4.97 18.03 -27.56
C ARG A 301 6.44 18.39 -27.75
N ASN A 302 7.29 18.04 -26.80
CA ASN A 302 8.69 18.46 -26.78
C ASN A 302 9.56 17.54 -27.65
N ASN A 303 9.82 17.99 -28.87
CA ASN A 303 10.67 17.30 -29.85
C ASN A 303 12.18 17.35 -29.53
N ARG A 304 12.60 18.10 -28.50
CA ARG A 304 14.02 18.24 -28.12
C ARG A 304 14.48 17.23 -27.06
N LEU A 305 13.55 16.50 -26.44
CA LEU A 305 13.86 15.46 -25.45
C LEU A 305 14.57 14.26 -26.09
N THR A 306 15.73 13.90 -25.55
CA THR A 306 16.44 12.67 -25.94
C THR A 306 15.68 11.43 -25.46
N GLN A 307 15.92 10.27 -26.08
CA GLN A 307 15.29 9.02 -25.64
C GLN A 307 15.71 8.65 -24.21
N ALA A 308 16.97 8.89 -23.84
CA ALA A 308 17.48 8.64 -22.49
C ALA A 308 16.73 9.49 -21.42
N GLN A 309 16.48 10.77 -21.71
CA GLN A 309 15.71 11.64 -20.81
C GLN A 309 14.25 11.19 -20.66
N LYS A 310 13.66 10.63 -21.72
CA LYS A 310 12.32 10.02 -21.68
C LYS A 310 12.33 8.76 -20.83
N ASP A 311 13.29 7.87 -21.04
CA ASP A 311 13.42 6.59 -20.33
C ASP A 311 13.66 6.80 -18.82
N GLU A 312 14.53 7.74 -18.45
CA GLU A 312 14.75 8.13 -17.06
C GLU A 312 13.45 8.68 -16.41
N GLY A 313 12.69 9.49 -17.15
CA GLY A 313 11.40 9.98 -16.72
C GLY A 313 10.41 8.85 -16.44
N TYR A 314 10.40 7.81 -17.28
CA TYR A 314 9.58 6.61 -17.05
C TYR A 314 10.01 5.84 -15.80
N VAL A 315 11.31 5.66 -15.56
CA VAL A 315 11.82 4.97 -14.36
C VAL A 315 11.39 5.68 -13.07
N LEU A 316 11.54 7.01 -13.04
CA LEU A 316 11.10 7.84 -11.91
C LEU A 316 9.58 7.79 -11.71
N ARG A 317 8.83 7.76 -12.81
CA ARG A 317 7.36 7.64 -12.78
C ARG A 317 6.91 6.27 -12.28
N ASP A 318 7.62 5.21 -12.62
CA ASP A 318 7.38 3.85 -12.09
C ASP A 318 7.68 3.81 -10.58
N MET A 319 8.80 4.40 -10.13
CA MET A 319 9.12 4.52 -8.70
C MET A 319 8.01 5.19 -7.88
N LEU A 320 7.29 6.16 -8.47
CA LEU A 320 6.20 6.91 -7.85
C LEU A 320 4.80 6.28 -8.05
N ASN A 321 4.58 5.52 -9.13
CA ASN A 321 3.29 4.88 -9.47
C ASN A 321 3.07 3.51 -8.81
N GLU A 322 4.13 2.84 -8.35
CA GLU A 322 4.10 1.47 -7.82
C GLU A 322 3.10 1.24 -6.67
N SER A 323 2.64 2.27 -5.94
CA SER A 323 1.79 2.03 -4.78
C SER A 323 0.37 1.54 -5.15
N LEU A 324 -0.32 2.16 -6.11
CA LEU A 324 -1.74 1.86 -6.37
C LEU A 324 -1.94 0.57 -7.19
N ILE A 325 -1.12 0.37 -8.23
CA ILE A 325 -1.20 -0.83 -9.08
C ILE A 325 -0.88 -2.09 -8.27
N VAL A 326 0.11 -2.03 -7.39
CA VAL A 326 0.46 -3.15 -6.50
C VAL A 326 -0.72 -3.51 -5.59
N TYR A 327 -1.44 -2.52 -5.03
CA TYR A 327 -2.59 -2.78 -4.16
C TYR A 327 -3.72 -3.51 -4.90
N ASP A 328 -4.12 -3.02 -6.08
CA ASP A 328 -5.21 -3.62 -6.86
C ASP A 328 -4.81 -5.00 -7.39
N THR A 329 -3.57 -5.15 -7.83
CA THR A 329 -3.04 -6.44 -8.31
C THR A 329 -3.00 -7.47 -7.20
N GLN A 330 -2.54 -7.09 -6.00
CA GLN A 330 -2.49 -8.02 -4.87
C GLN A 330 -3.88 -8.48 -4.44
N LYS A 331 -4.89 -7.61 -4.53
CA LYS A 331 -6.29 -7.98 -4.28
C LYS A 331 -6.78 -9.02 -5.30
N LEU A 332 -6.43 -8.85 -6.57
CA LEU A 332 -6.80 -9.81 -7.61
C LEU A 332 -6.09 -11.16 -7.45
N LEU A 333 -4.81 -11.16 -7.06
CA LEU A 333 -4.08 -12.39 -6.73
C LEU A 333 -4.73 -13.13 -5.56
N GLY A 334 -5.15 -12.41 -4.52
CA GLY A 334 -5.86 -12.99 -3.36
C GLY A 334 -7.17 -13.65 -3.75
N LEU A 335 -7.93 -12.97 -4.62
CA LEU A 335 -9.18 -13.50 -5.15
C LEU A 335 -8.95 -14.79 -5.95
N CYS A 336 -8.02 -14.75 -6.91
CA CYS A 336 -7.78 -15.89 -7.80
C CYS A 336 -7.22 -17.11 -7.06
N ASN A 337 -6.40 -16.90 -6.01
CA ASN A 337 -5.80 -17.98 -5.23
C ASN A 337 -6.85 -18.90 -4.60
N ASN A 338 -7.80 -18.30 -3.89
CA ASN A 338 -8.78 -19.06 -3.10
C ASN A 338 -10.01 -19.47 -3.93
N PHE A 339 -10.13 -18.98 -5.17
CA PHE A 339 -11.35 -19.17 -5.95
C PHE A 339 -11.68 -20.65 -6.21
N ALA A 340 -10.70 -21.43 -6.71
CA ALA A 340 -10.95 -22.84 -7.01
C ALA A 340 -11.30 -23.64 -5.75
N TYR A 341 -10.62 -23.38 -4.63
CA TYR A 341 -10.94 -23.99 -3.34
C TYR A 341 -12.41 -23.73 -2.95
N VAL A 342 -12.85 -22.46 -2.98
CA VAL A 342 -14.23 -22.09 -2.64
C VAL A 342 -15.26 -22.74 -3.57
N VAL A 343 -14.97 -22.78 -4.87
CA VAL A 343 -15.84 -23.42 -5.86
C VAL A 343 -15.93 -24.92 -5.63
N MET A 344 -14.82 -25.60 -5.31
CA MET A 344 -14.83 -27.04 -5.04
C MET A 344 -15.67 -27.37 -3.81
N LEU A 345 -15.57 -26.56 -2.75
CA LEU A 345 -16.42 -26.69 -1.57
C LEU A 345 -17.91 -26.48 -1.91
N SER A 346 -18.21 -25.48 -2.76
CA SER A 346 -19.59 -25.20 -3.21
C SER A 346 -20.17 -26.30 -4.10
N ALA A 347 -19.32 -26.94 -4.91
CA ALA A 347 -19.69 -28.02 -5.81
C ALA A 347 -19.63 -29.41 -5.15
N ALA A 348 -19.19 -29.53 -3.91
CA ALA A 348 -18.92 -30.81 -3.28
C ALA A 348 -20.16 -31.70 -3.18
N LYS A 349 -21.33 -31.12 -2.86
CA LYS A 349 -22.61 -31.84 -2.85
C LYS A 349 -22.96 -32.39 -4.23
N ASP A 350 -22.88 -31.55 -5.27
CA ASP A 350 -23.11 -31.96 -6.68
C ASP A 350 -22.10 -33.01 -7.18
N ILE A 351 -20.87 -33.01 -6.64
CA ILE A 351 -19.83 -33.99 -6.96
C ILE A 351 -20.14 -35.35 -6.33
N MET A 352 -20.66 -35.36 -5.10
CA MET A 352 -21.02 -36.57 -4.34
C MET A 352 -22.37 -37.17 -4.76
N GLU A 353 -23.32 -36.34 -5.16
CA GLU A 353 -24.72 -36.74 -5.44
C GLU A 353 -24.99 -37.15 -6.89
N LYS A 354 -23.96 -37.48 -7.70
CA LYS A 354 -24.13 -38.04 -9.05
C LYS A 354 -24.95 -39.35 -9.01
N GLY A 355 -26.29 -39.22 -9.00
CA GLY A 355 -27.24 -40.34 -8.97
C GLY A 355 -28.47 -40.19 -8.06
N GLN A 356 -28.64 -39.13 -7.25
CA GLN A 356 -29.84 -38.94 -6.41
C GLN A 356 -30.68 -37.75 -6.88
N SER A 357 -31.98 -37.95 -7.00
CA SER A 357 -32.95 -36.92 -7.41
C SER A 357 -33.10 -35.84 -6.33
N HIS A 358 -32.78 -34.59 -6.68
CA HIS A 358 -33.02 -33.41 -5.85
C HIS A 358 -34.52 -33.12 -5.72
N ASP A 359 -35.17 -33.68 -4.72
CA ASP A 359 -36.39 -33.07 -4.19
C ASP A 359 -35.99 -32.15 -3.03
N SER A 360 -36.00 -30.84 -3.28
CA SER A 360 -35.79 -29.83 -2.25
C SER A 360 -36.86 -29.98 -1.17
N LYS A 361 -36.44 -30.19 0.09
CA LYS A 361 -37.38 -30.40 1.19
C LYS A 361 -38.22 -29.12 1.40
N PRO A 362 -39.56 -29.23 1.54
CA PRO A 362 -40.40 -28.07 1.82
C PRO A 362 -40.11 -27.50 3.21
N CYS A 363 -40.39 -26.22 3.40
CA CYS A 363 -40.29 -25.57 4.72
C CYS A 363 -41.22 -26.25 5.74
N ARG A 364 -40.74 -26.43 6.98
CA ARG A 364 -41.47 -27.13 8.05
C ARG A 364 -42.22 -26.16 8.95
N THR A 365 -43.48 -26.49 9.26
CA THR A 365 -44.36 -25.70 10.13
C THR A 365 -44.08 -25.92 11.62
N SER A 366 -43.48 -27.04 12.00
CA SER A 366 -43.02 -27.37 13.36
C SER A 366 -41.73 -28.19 13.31
N ILE A 367 -40.84 -28.01 14.28
CA ILE A 367 -39.57 -28.75 14.40
C ILE A 367 -39.73 -29.80 15.49
N ASP A 368 -40.17 -31.00 15.10
CA ASP A 368 -40.42 -32.11 16.03
C ASP A 368 -39.26 -33.15 16.06
N SER A 369 -38.31 -33.04 15.12
CA SER A 369 -37.20 -34.00 14.98
C SER A 369 -36.00 -33.38 14.24
N ARG A 370 -34.78 -33.65 14.71
CA ARG A 370 -33.52 -33.31 14.03
C ARG A 370 -33.41 -34.09 12.73
N GLN A 371 -33.12 -33.40 11.62
CA GLN A 371 -32.72 -34.04 10.37
C GLN A 371 -31.21 -33.99 10.24
N CYS A 372 -30.57 -35.14 10.17
CA CYS A 372 -29.12 -35.25 9.99
C CYS A 372 -28.81 -36.07 8.75
N GLU A 373 -27.88 -35.59 7.93
CA GLU A 373 -27.36 -36.37 6.80
C GLU A 373 -26.35 -37.41 7.30
N LEU A 374 -26.26 -38.57 6.63
CA LEU A 374 -25.33 -39.66 7.00
C LEU A 374 -23.84 -39.28 6.81
N MET A 375 -23.56 -38.26 6.00
CA MET A 375 -22.22 -37.74 5.75
C MET A 375 -22.16 -36.27 6.18
N SER A 376 -21.53 -36.01 7.33
CA SER A 376 -21.29 -34.64 7.80
C SER A 376 -20.43 -33.87 6.81
N THR A 377 -20.78 -32.60 6.56
CA THR A 377 -20.00 -31.60 5.82
C THR A 377 -18.54 -31.52 6.28
N GLY A 378 -18.25 -31.85 7.55
CA GLY A 378 -16.89 -31.94 8.09
C GLY A 378 -15.99 -32.97 7.39
N SER A 379 -16.54 -34.03 6.80
CA SER A 379 -15.76 -35.05 6.07
C SER A 379 -15.26 -34.52 4.72
N VAL A 380 -16.10 -33.75 4.02
CA VAL A 380 -15.75 -33.07 2.77
C VAL A 380 -14.69 -32.00 3.02
N LEU A 381 -14.85 -31.22 4.10
CA LEU A 381 -13.87 -30.23 4.52
C LEU A 381 -12.50 -30.85 4.78
N LEU A 382 -12.44 -31.98 5.50
CA LEU A 382 -11.17 -32.66 5.78
C LEU A 382 -10.46 -33.09 4.49
N ALA A 383 -11.21 -33.60 3.51
CA ALA A 383 -10.66 -33.95 2.20
C ALA A 383 -10.11 -32.73 1.44
N ASP A 384 -10.71 -31.55 1.65
CA ASP A 384 -10.35 -30.30 0.98
C ASP A 384 -9.27 -29.48 1.72
N ILE A 385 -9.03 -29.69 3.02
CA ILE A 385 -8.05 -28.89 3.80
C ILE A 385 -6.76 -29.65 4.16
N LEU A 386 -6.81 -30.98 4.32
CA LEU A 386 -5.63 -31.78 4.65
C LEU A 386 -4.48 -31.63 3.64
N PRO A 387 -4.71 -31.60 2.31
CA PRO A 387 -3.64 -31.38 1.35
C PRO A 387 -2.98 -30.00 1.51
N ALA A 388 -3.77 -28.96 1.75
CA ALA A 388 -3.26 -27.62 2.07
C ALA A 388 -2.38 -27.61 3.33
N LEU A 389 -2.72 -28.38 4.38
CA LEU A 389 -1.89 -28.51 5.57
C LEU A 389 -0.53 -29.14 5.26
N VAL A 390 -0.51 -30.22 4.46
CA VAL A 390 0.73 -30.91 4.09
C VAL A 390 1.68 -29.98 3.35
N ILE A 391 1.18 -29.19 2.39
CA ILE A 391 2.02 -28.23 1.67
C ILE A 391 2.44 -27.06 2.58
N LYS A 392 1.56 -26.58 3.47
CA LYS A 392 1.88 -25.51 4.42
C LYS A 392 2.91 -25.90 5.47
N LEU A 393 2.93 -27.14 5.92
CA LEU A 393 3.95 -27.67 6.84
C LEU A 393 5.30 -27.87 6.16
N SER A 394 5.31 -28.31 4.89
CA SER A 394 6.53 -28.68 4.17
C SER A 394 7.18 -27.49 3.44
N ALA A 395 6.39 -26.65 2.77
CA ALA A 395 6.89 -25.62 1.86
C ALA A 395 7.81 -24.60 2.53
N PRO A 396 7.53 -24.03 3.73
CA PRO A 396 8.43 -23.07 4.38
C PRO A 396 9.87 -23.58 4.56
N LEU A 397 10.09 -24.90 4.55
CA LEU A 397 11.42 -25.49 4.70
C LEU A 397 12.32 -25.28 3.48
N PHE A 398 11.75 -25.18 2.27
CA PHE A 398 12.52 -25.12 1.01
C PHE A 398 12.04 -24.05 0.02
N ILE A 399 10.86 -23.45 0.23
CA ILE A 399 10.20 -22.58 -0.76
C ILE A 399 11.03 -21.34 -1.09
N HIS A 400 11.83 -20.81 -0.16
CA HIS A 400 12.80 -19.73 -0.36
C HIS A 400 13.80 -20.00 -1.50
N ARG A 401 14.02 -21.26 -1.90
CA ARG A 401 14.87 -21.65 -3.03
C ARG A 401 14.19 -21.52 -4.39
N ILE A 402 12.87 -21.53 -4.39
CA ILE A 402 12.04 -21.51 -5.59
C ILE A 402 11.66 -20.04 -5.85
N PRO A 403 11.92 -19.47 -7.04
CA PRO A 403 11.51 -18.11 -7.37
C PRO A 403 9.98 -17.96 -7.38
N PHE A 404 9.46 -16.78 -7.03
CA PHE A 404 8.02 -16.52 -6.99
C PHE A 404 7.29 -16.83 -8.31
N GLY A 405 7.94 -16.59 -9.46
CA GLY A 405 7.34 -16.88 -10.77
C GLY A 405 7.11 -18.37 -11.01
N MET A 406 7.99 -19.24 -10.50
CA MET A 406 7.81 -20.69 -10.56
C MET A 406 6.75 -21.17 -9.56
N ARG A 407 6.74 -20.62 -8.34
CA ARG A 407 5.69 -20.89 -7.36
C ARG A 407 4.30 -20.56 -7.95
N HIS A 408 4.16 -19.37 -8.56
CA HIS A 408 2.93 -18.93 -9.24
C HIS A 408 2.51 -19.88 -10.37
N LEU A 409 3.44 -20.27 -11.25
CA LEU A 409 3.16 -21.22 -12.33
C LEU A 409 2.61 -22.56 -11.81
N ILE A 410 3.21 -23.12 -10.75
CA ILE A 410 2.75 -24.36 -10.14
C ILE A 410 1.31 -24.21 -9.62
N VAL A 411 1.02 -23.09 -8.93
CA VAL A 411 -0.33 -22.80 -8.40
C VAL A 411 -1.36 -22.74 -9.53
N VAL A 412 -1.07 -22.01 -10.61
CA VAL A 412 -1.97 -21.89 -11.77
C VAL A 412 -2.22 -23.25 -12.43
N LEU A 413 -1.16 -24.07 -12.61
CA LEU A 413 -1.28 -25.38 -13.23
C LEU A 413 -2.10 -26.35 -12.37
N LEU A 414 -1.89 -26.35 -11.05
CA LEU A 414 -2.70 -27.14 -10.11
C LEU A 414 -4.18 -26.72 -10.16
N GLN A 415 -4.44 -25.41 -10.22
CA GLN A 415 -5.79 -24.87 -10.29
C GLN A 415 -6.50 -25.24 -11.60
N ALA A 416 -5.82 -25.10 -12.73
CA ALA A 416 -6.36 -25.49 -14.04
C ALA A 416 -6.59 -27.01 -14.12
N ALA A 417 -5.65 -27.81 -13.63
CA ALA A 417 -5.79 -29.26 -13.58
C ALA A 417 -6.97 -29.70 -12.72
N SER A 418 -7.18 -29.06 -11.56
CA SER A 418 -8.34 -29.31 -10.70
C SER A 418 -9.65 -29.15 -11.46
N PHE A 419 -9.90 -27.99 -12.09
CA PHE A 419 -11.14 -27.75 -12.83
C PHE A 419 -11.35 -28.75 -13.97
N ILE A 420 -10.30 -29.07 -14.74
CA ILE A 420 -10.39 -30.02 -15.86
C ILE A 420 -10.74 -31.43 -15.36
N ILE A 421 -10.06 -31.88 -14.30
CA ILE A 421 -10.24 -33.23 -13.76
C ILE A 421 -11.66 -33.37 -13.19
N VAL A 422 -12.13 -32.40 -12.41
CA VAL A 422 -13.49 -32.44 -11.85
C VAL A 422 -14.54 -32.38 -12.95
N ALA A 423 -14.40 -31.50 -13.93
CA ALA A 423 -15.34 -31.37 -15.04
C ALA A 423 -15.47 -32.66 -15.87
N LYS A 424 -14.35 -33.35 -16.12
CA LYS A 424 -14.31 -34.58 -16.93
C LYS A 424 -14.47 -35.86 -16.12
N SER A 425 -14.52 -35.79 -14.80
CA SER A 425 -14.60 -36.96 -13.93
C SER A 425 -15.90 -37.76 -14.15
N SER A 426 -15.75 -39.03 -14.47
CA SER A 426 -16.83 -40.04 -14.47
C SER A 426 -16.95 -40.79 -13.14
N SER A 427 -15.91 -40.75 -12.30
CA SER A 427 -15.84 -41.43 -11.01
C SER A 427 -15.61 -40.42 -9.88
N THR A 428 -16.25 -40.65 -8.74
CA THR A 428 -16.14 -39.83 -7.52
C THR A 428 -14.69 -39.73 -7.04
N TYR A 429 -13.89 -40.80 -7.18
CA TYR A 429 -12.46 -40.78 -6.81
C TYR A 429 -11.64 -39.78 -7.63
N PHE A 430 -11.89 -39.70 -8.94
CA PHE A 430 -11.20 -38.72 -9.80
C PHE A 430 -11.68 -37.29 -9.52
N ALA A 431 -12.96 -37.10 -9.19
CA ALA A 431 -13.45 -35.79 -8.77
C ALA A 431 -12.78 -35.33 -7.47
N LEU A 432 -12.67 -36.21 -6.47
CA LEU A 432 -11.97 -35.93 -5.21
C LEU A 432 -10.48 -35.66 -5.43
N PHE A 433 -9.82 -36.35 -6.37
CA PHE A 433 -8.44 -36.03 -6.74
C PHE A 433 -8.31 -34.59 -7.28
N GLY A 434 -9.27 -34.13 -8.08
CA GLY A 434 -9.33 -32.74 -8.53
C GLY A 434 -9.48 -31.75 -7.37
N VAL A 435 -10.28 -32.06 -6.35
CA VAL A 435 -10.42 -31.26 -5.12
C VAL A 435 -9.07 -31.16 -4.38
N VAL A 436 -8.35 -32.28 -4.25
CA VAL A 436 -7.01 -32.30 -3.65
C VAL A 436 -6.03 -31.38 -4.38
N LEU A 437 -6.07 -31.30 -5.71
CA LEU A 437 -5.22 -30.38 -6.47
C LEU A 437 -5.57 -28.90 -6.23
N ALA A 438 -6.86 -28.56 -6.11
CA ALA A 438 -7.28 -27.20 -5.76
C ALA A 438 -6.77 -26.81 -4.36
N SER A 439 -6.87 -27.73 -3.40
CA SER A 439 -6.38 -27.56 -2.03
C SER A 439 -4.86 -27.32 -1.99
N LEU A 440 -4.08 -28.15 -2.68
CA LEU A 440 -2.62 -27.99 -2.79
C LEU A 440 -2.24 -26.65 -3.44
N GLY A 441 -2.93 -26.27 -4.52
CA GLY A 441 -2.70 -25.00 -5.21
C GLY A 441 -3.01 -23.79 -4.32
N SER A 442 -4.15 -23.80 -3.64
CA SER A 442 -4.58 -22.74 -2.71
C SER A 442 -3.57 -22.56 -1.56
N GLY A 443 -3.16 -23.66 -0.91
CA GLY A 443 -2.20 -23.64 0.19
C GLY A 443 -0.80 -23.18 -0.23
N LEU A 444 -0.27 -23.67 -1.37
CA LEU A 444 1.02 -23.21 -1.91
C LEU A 444 0.98 -21.73 -2.27
N GLY A 445 -0.13 -21.29 -2.89
CA GLY A 445 -0.28 -19.92 -3.31
C GLY A 445 -0.39 -18.97 -2.13
N GLU A 446 -1.14 -19.31 -1.08
CA GLU A 446 -1.24 -18.46 0.11
C GLU A 446 0.13 -18.17 0.73
N ILE A 447 0.96 -19.21 0.94
CA ILE A 447 2.34 -19.07 1.41
C ILE A 447 3.12 -18.15 0.45
N THR A 448 2.98 -18.38 -0.85
CA THR A 448 3.71 -17.66 -1.90
C THR A 448 3.38 -16.17 -1.91
N TYR A 449 2.11 -15.79 -1.86
CA TYR A 449 1.75 -14.38 -1.97
C TYR A 449 1.83 -13.64 -0.65
N LEU A 450 1.61 -14.30 0.50
CA LEU A 450 1.93 -13.72 1.81
C LEU A 450 3.44 -13.47 1.95
N ALA A 451 4.27 -14.43 1.54
CA ALA A 451 5.71 -14.23 1.39
C ALA A 451 6.02 -13.05 0.46
N LEU A 452 5.34 -12.96 -0.69
CA LEU A 452 5.56 -11.89 -1.65
C LEU A 452 5.25 -10.51 -1.04
N THR A 453 4.25 -10.40 -0.13
CA THR A 453 3.92 -9.14 0.56
C THR A 453 5.04 -8.60 1.45
N SER A 454 6.03 -9.42 1.86
CA SER A 454 7.18 -8.96 2.65
C SER A 454 8.00 -7.92 1.89
N ASN A 455 7.96 -7.95 0.56
CA ASN A 455 8.69 -7.06 -0.34
C ASN A 455 7.95 -5.74 -0.61
N TYR A 456 6.80 -5.50 0.02
CA TYR A 456 5.98 -4.32 -0.18
C TYR A 456 5.52 -3.71 1.16
N PRO A 457 4.96 -2.48 1.17
CA PRO A 457 4.44 -1.86 2.40
C PRO A 457 3.37 -2.72 3.08
N SER A 458 3.31 -2.65 4.42
CA SER A 458 2.37 -3.43 5.27
C SER A 458 0.89 -3.33 4.88
N LYS A 459 0.50 -2.32 4.11
CA LYS A 459 -0.85 -2.16 3.59
C LYS A 459 -1.20 -3.21 2.53
N VAL A 460 -0.22 -3.75 1.81
CA VAL A 460 -0.43 -4.78 0.77
C VAL A 460 -1.05 -6.06 1.36
N VAL A 461 -0.73 -6.41 2.61
CA VAL A 461 -1.33 -7.53 3.34
C VAL A 461 -2.86 -7.39 3.43
N SER A 462 -3.35 -6.17 3.68
CA SER A 462 -4.79 -5.89 3.72
C SER A 462 -5.47 -6.09 2.37
N TYR A 463 -4.83 -5.69 1.27
CA TYR A 463 -5.37 -5.87 -0.08
C TYR A 463 -5.39 -7.34 -0.50
N TRP A 464 -4.30 -8.08 -0.24
CA TRP A 464 -4.25 -9.54 -0.39
C TRP A 464 -5.41 -10.22 0.36
N SER A 465 -5.54 -9.89 1.65
CA SER A 465 -6.56 -10.44 2.54
C SER A 465 -7.99 -10.08 2.09
N SER A 466 -8.22 -8.84 1.65
CA SER A 466 -9.50 -8.43 1.05
C SER A 466 -9.84 -9.25 -0.20
N GLY A 467 -8.83 -9.55 -1.02
CA GLY A 467 -8.95 -10.42 -2.19
C GLY A 467 -9.43 -11.83 -1.83
N THR A 468 -8.77 -12.46 -0.86
CA THR A 468 -9.14 -13.81 -0.41
C THR A 468 -10.53 -13.86 0.25
N GLY A 469 -10.93 -12.81 0.98
CA GLY A 469 -12.32 -12.67 1.46
C GLY A 469 -13.33 -12.49 0.32
N GLY A 470 -12.95 -11.75 -0.73
CA GLY A 470 -13.77 -11.58 -1.93
C GLY A 470 -13.98 -12.89 -2.70
N ALA A 471 -12.98 -13.79 -2.70
CA ALA A 471 -13.10 -15.11 -3.30
C ALA A 471 -14.24 -15.94 -2.68
N GLY A 472 -14.42 -15.83 -1.35
CA GLY A 472 -15.50 -16.54 -0.64
C GLY A 472 -16.89 -16.16 -1.14
N ILE A 473 -17.14 -14.85 -1.28
CA ILE A 473 -18.43 -14.33 -1.78
C ILE A 473 -18.58 -14.60 -3.27
N ILE A 474 -17.59 -14.18 -4.07
CA ILE A 474 -17.70 -14.23 -5.53
C ILE A 474 -17.69 -15.67 -6.03
N GLY A 475 -16.87 -16.56 -5.45
CA GLY A 475 -16.80 -17.96 -5.83
C GLY A 475 -18.13 -18.69 -5.64
N ALA A 476 -18.72 -18.54 -4.46
CA ALA A 476 -20.02 -19.15 -4.15
C ALA A 476 -21.15 -18.58 -5.02
N LEU A 477 -21.21 -17.25 -5.19
CA LEU A 477 -22.22 -16.59 -6.01
C LEU A 477 -22.10 -16.95 -7.49
N VAL A 478 -20.89 -16.97 -8.05
CA VAL A 478 -20.67 -17.31 -9.46
C VAL A 478 -21.04 -18.77 -9.73
N TYR A 479 -20.65 -19.68 -8.84
CA TYR A 479 -21.04 -21.09 -8.97
C TYR A 479 -22.56 -21.25 -8.96
N ALA A 480 -23.22 -20.70 -7.93
CA ALA A 480 -24.68 -20.77 -7.79
C ALA A 480 -25.42 -20.11 -8.97
N PHE A 481 -24.95 -18.96 -9.44
CA PHE A 481 -25.55 -18.28 -10.60
C PHE A 481 -25.46 -19.11 -11.88
N PHE A 482 -24.37 -19.87 -12.07
CA PHE A 482 -24.22 -20.74 -13.23
C PHE A 482 -25.05 -22.02 -13.12
N THR A 483 -25.19 -22.62 -11.93
CA THR A 483 -25.87 -23.92 -11.77
C THR A 483 -27.37 -23.83 -11.51
N GLU A 484 -27.86 -22.73 -10.92
CA GLU A 484 -29.28 -22.58 -10.56
C GLU A 484 -30.18 -22.51 -11.82
N PRO A 485 -31.23 -23.37 -11.92
CA PRO A 485 -32.13 -23.42 -13.08
C PRO A 485 -32.87 -22.12 -13.39
N ARG A 486 -33.12 -21.28 -12.38
CA ARG A 486 -33.77 -19.96 -12.56
C ARG A 486 -32.87 -18.90 -13.19
N PHE A 487 -31.56 -19.16 -13.26
CA PHE A 487 -30.58 -18.29 -13.89
C PHE A 487 -30.05 -18.95 -15.18
N LEU A 488 -28.80 -19.42 -15.21
CA LEU A 488 -28.24 -20.05 -16.41
C LEU A 488 -28.46 -21.55 -16.50
N GLY A 489 -28.69 -22.25 -15.37
CA GLY A 489 -29.00 -23.68 -15.33
C GLY A 489 -27.95 -24.58 -15.99
N PHE A 490 -26.68 -24.18 -16.00
CA PHE A 490 -25.59 -24.97 -16.57
C PHE A 490 -25.28 -26.18 -15.69
N SER A 491 -24.92 -27.29 -16.33
CA SER A 491 -24.44 -28.46 -15.60
C SER A 491 -23.13 -28.14 -14.86
N PRO A 492 -22.87 -28.74 -13.68
CA PRO A 492 -21.62 -28.54 -12.94
C PRO A 492 -20.37 -28.75 -13.80
N ARG A 493 -20.41 -29.69 -14.75
CA ARG A 493 -19.32 -29.93 -15.71
C ARG A 493 -19.03 -28.70 -16.60
N THR A 494 -20.08 -28.08 -17.12
CA THR A 494 -19.97 -26.89 -17.98
C THR A 494 -19.48 -25.70 -17.18
N THR A 495 -20.02 -25.51 -15.97
CA THR A 495 -19.60 -24.48 -15.02
C THR A 495 -18.10 -24.55 -14.71
N MET A 496 -17.58 -25.74 -14.40
CA MET A 496 -16.15 -25.94 -14.12
C MET A 496 -15.25 -25.64 -15.34
N MET A 497 -15.71 -25.94 -16.56
CA MET A 497 -14.97 -25.61 -17.78
C MET A 497 -14.94 -24.10 -18.04
N LEU A 498 -16.04 -23.39 -17.78
CA LEU A 498 -16.09 -21.92 -17.92
C LEU A 498 -15.17 -21.22 -16.89
N MET A 499 -15.03 -21.80 -15.71
CA MET A 499 -14.16 -21.27 -14.65
C MET A 499 -12.65 -21.39 -14.96
N LEU A 500 -12.24 -22.08 -16.04
CA LEU A 500 -10.85 -22.07 -16.53
C LEU A 500 -10.36 -20.69 -16.99
N THR A 501 -11.28 -19.76 -17.20
CA THR A 501 -10.95 -18.33 -17.41
C THR A 501 -10.20 -17.72 -16.23
N LEU A 502 -10.34 -18.25 -15.02
CA LEU A 502 -9.70 -17.69 -13.83
C LEU A 502 -8.22 -18.04 -13.67
N PRO A 503 -7.74 -19.28 -13.87
CA PRO A 503 -6.30 -19.54 -13.97
C PRO A 503 -5.61 -18.69 -15.04
N VAL A 504 -6.30 -18.38 -16.16
CA VAL A 504 -5.81 -17.46 -17.19
C VAL A 504 -5.72 -16.03 -16.66
N LEU A 505 -6.77 -15.53 -16.02
CA LEU A 505 -6.75 -14.22 -15.36
C LEU A 505 -5.64 -14.14 -14.30
N PHE A 506 -5.45 -15.19 -13.51
CA PHE A 506 -4.42 -15.28 -12.48
C PHE A 506 -3.03 -15.16 -13.08
N SER A 507 -2.80 -15.84 -14.20
CA SER A 507 -1.56 -15.79 -14.99
C SER A 507 -1.27 -14.39 -15.53
N VAL A 508 -2.25 -13.77 -16.19
CA VAL A 508 -2.12 -12.42 -16.74
C VAL A 508 -1.84 -11.42 -15.63
N THR A 509 -2.54 -11.54 -14.50
CA THR A 509 -2.35 -10.67 -13.33
C THR A 509 -0.91 -10.69 -12.83
N TYR A 510 -0.31 -11.88 -12.69
CA TYR A 510 1.06 -11.99 -12.18
C TYR A 510 2.11 -11.56 -13.21
N TRP A 511 2.04 -12.03 -14.46
CA TRP A 511 3.12 -11.81 -15.44
C TRP A 511 3.00 -10.50 -16.23
N LYS A 512 1.81 -9.92 -16.33
CA LYS A 512 1.57 -8.70 -17.13
C LYS A 512 1.24 -7.46 -16.31
N ILE A 513 0.62 -7.62 -15.14
CA ILE A 513 0.10 -6.49 -14.36
C ILE A 513 0.94 -6.25 -13.09
N LEU A 514 1.38 -7.31 -12.40
CA LEU A 514 2.14 -7.17 -11.17
C LEU A 514 3.53 -6.58 -11.38
N THR A 515 3.77 -5.43 -10.76
CA THR A 515 5.08 -4.79 -10.69
C THR A 515 5.90 -5.36 -9.53
N ILE A 516 6.77 -6.34 -9.82
CA ILE A 516 7.65 -6.98 -8.84
C ILE A 516 8.93 -6.14 -8.66
N PRO A 517 9.36 -5.83 -7.40
CA PRO A 517 10.61 -5.11 -7.14
C PRO A 517 11.83 -5.75 -7.81
N ARG A 518 12.78 -4.93 -8.28
CA ARG A 518 14.00 -5.42 -8.96
C ARG A 518 14.90 -6.27 -8.05
N THR A 519 14.75 -6.17 -6.74
CA THR A 519 15.45 -6.96 -5.73
C THR A 519 14.97 -8.43 -5.67
N VAL A 520 13.80 -8.74 -6.22
CA VAL A 520 13.26 -10.10 -6.24
C VAL A 520 13.75 -10.83 -7.50
N HIS A 521 14.34 -12.02 -7.32
CA HIS A 521 14.88 -12.85 -8.39
C HIS A 521 13.81 -13.20 -9.44
N ARG A 522 14.08 -12.87 -10.71
CA ARG A 522 13.16 -13.09 -11.83
C ARG A 522 13.55 -14.29 -12.66
N VAL A 523 12.55 -15.05 -13.09
CA VAL A 523 12.74 -16.21 -13.97
C VAL A 523 12.68 -15.76 -15.42
N GLN A 524 13.63 -16.20 -16.23
CA GLN A 524 13.58 -16.11 -17.69
C GLN A 524 13.24 -17.49 -18.25
N LEU A 525 12.09 -17.61 -18.91
CA LEU A 525 11.56 -18.90 -19.38
C LEU A 525 12.56 -19.72 -20.22
N LEU A 526 13.42 -19.05 -20.99
CA LEU A 526 14.41 -19.65 -21.90
C LEU A 526 15.74 -20.03 -21.21
N HIS A 527 15.93 -19.74 -19.93
CA HIS A 527 17.18 -20.01 -19.20
C HIS A 527 16.93 -20.80 -17.91
N LEU A 528 17.16 -22.12 -17.97
CA LEU A 528 17.02 -23.06 -16.84
C LEU A 528 17.85 -22.67 -15.61
N SER A 529 18.98 -22.00 -15.78
CA SER A 529 19.82 -21.50 -14.67
C SER A 529 19.12 -20.45 -13.79
N THR A 530 18.06 -19.80 -14.29
CA THR A 530 17.30 -18.78 -13.53
C THR A 530 16.17 -19.36 -12.68
N TYR A 531 15.94 -20.68 -12.74
CA TYR A 531 14.84 -21.36 -12.04
C TYR A 531 15.16 -21.67 -10.57
N LEU A 532 16.41 -21.45 -10.14
CA LEU A 532 16.85 -21.56 -8.76
C LEU A 532 17.49 -20.23 -8.33
N VAL A 533 17.20 -19.79 -7.11
CA VAL A 533 17.85 -18.60 -6.53
C VAL A 533 19.29 -18.97 -6.13
N PRO A 534 20.33 -18.29 -6.66
CA PRO A 534 21.73 -18.58 -6.34
C PRO A 534 22.03 -18.41 -4.83
N ARG A 535 22.96 -19.22 -4.28
CA ARG A 535 23.48 -18.98 -2.92
C ARG A 535 24.36 -17.72 -2.93
N PRO A 536 24.31 -16.87 -1.89
CA PRO A 536 25.37 -15.88 -1.69
C PRO A 536 26.71 -16.62 -1.57
N THR A 537 27.67 -16.26 -2.41
CA THR A 537 29.02 -16.85 -2.42
C THR A 537 29.78 -16.40 -1.17
N ARG A 538 30.52 -17.33 -0.53
CA ARG A 538 31.33 -17.11 0.68
C ARG A 538 32.32 -15.93 0.58
N ARG A 539 32.75 -15.56 -0.63
CA ARG A 539 33.57 -14.37 -0.89
C ARG A 539 32.85 -13.04 -0.68
N GLN A 540 31.55 -12.96 -0.93
CA GLN A 540 30.75 -11.74 -0.70
C GLN A 540 30.46 -11.52 0.79
N SER A 541 30.36 -12.59 1.59
CA SER A 541 30.26 -12.45 3.05
C SER A 541 31.59 -12.00 3.66
N GLU A 542 32.73 -12.55 3.21
CA GLU A 542 34.05 -12.19 3.76
C GLU A 542 34.47 -10.74 3.44
N GLU A 543 34.15 -10.19 2.25
CA GLU A 543 34.38 -8.76 1.95
C GLU A 543 33.47 -7.84 2.75
N THR A 544 32.23 -8.27 3.03
CA THR A 544 31.29 -7.49 3.85
C THR A 544 31.68 -7.51 5.32
N ASP A 545 32.15 -8.65 5.83
CA ASP A 545 32.59 -8.82 7.22
C ASP A 545 33.92 -8.08 7.50
N GLN A 546 34.87 -8.04 6.55
CA GLN A 546 36.12 -7.27 6.67
C GLN A 546 35.92 -5.74 6.63
N LEU A 547 34.87 -5.25 5.96
CA LEU A 547 34.49 -3.83 5.99
C LEU A 547 33.86 -3.42 7.33
N ILE A 548 33.21 -4.37 8.02
CA ILE A 548 32.56 -4.15 9.32
C ILE A 548 33.59 -4.19 10.47
N GLU A 549 34.58 -5.09 10.39
CA GLU A 549 35.61 -5.25 11.44
C GLU A 549 36.57 -4.04 11.52
N ASN A 550 36.82 -3.35 10.40
CA ASN A 550 37.65 -2.14 10.36
C ASN A 550 36.96 -0.87 10.89
N GLN A 551 35.65 -0.90 11.21
CA GLN A 551 34.91 0.27 11.70
C GLN A 551 34.76 0.33 13.22
N GLY A 552 35.37 -0.58 13.99
CA GLY A 552 35.49 -0.47 15.44
C GLY A 552 34.16 -0.33 16.19
N VAL A 553 33.07 -0.87 15.65
CA VAL A 553 31.77 -0.88 16.31
C VAL A 553 31.69 -2.12 17.20
N GLU A 554 31.75 -1.92 18.51
CA GLU A 554 31.46 -2.95 19.50
C GLU A 554 29.95 -3.26 19.43
N TYR A 555 29.60 -4.24 18.59
CA TYR A 555 28.28 -4.85 18.58
C TYR A 555 28.20 -5.89 19.69
N ASP A 556 27.20 -5.75 20.56
CA ASP A 556 26.69 -6.86 21.36
C ASP A 556 26.45 -8.05 20.42
N ARG A 557 27.19 -9.13 20.69
CA ARG A 557 27.40 -10.32 19.87
C ARG A 557 26.30 -10.56 18.83
N ILE A 558 26.67 -10.35 17.56
CA ILE A 558 25.99 -10.92 16.39
C ILE A 558 25.71 -12.39 16.72
N THR A 559 24.42 -12.73 16.84
CA THR A 559 24.04 -14.13 16.89
C THR A 559 24.35 -14.72 15.52
N PRO A 560 25.14 -15.80 15.44
CA PRO A 560 25.60 -16.31 14.16
C PRO A 560 24.40 -16.74 13.31
N VAL A 561 24.55 -16.58 11.98
CA VAL A 561 23.74 -17.23 10.94
C VAL A 561 23.77 -18.74 11.21
N GLY A 562 22.87 -19.22 12.06
CA GLY A 562 22.97 -20.56 12.63
C GLY A 562 22.02 -20.91 13.77
N THR A 563 21.09 -20.04 14.20
CA THR A 563 20.06 -20.46 15.16
C THR A 563 19.04 -21.40 14.50
N PRO A 564 18.71 -22.54 15.12
CA PRO A 564 17.82 -23.53 14.53
C PRO A 564 16.44 -22.93 14.25
N ARG A 565 15.85 -23.26 13.10
CA ARG A 565 14.53 -22.78 12.66
C ARG A 565 13.44 -22.94 13.73
N ILE A 566 13.59 -23.90 14.63
CA ILE A 566 12.66 -24.22 15.72
C ILE A 566 12.58 -23.09 16.76
N THR A 567 13.69 -22.47 17.16
CA THR A 567 13.69 -21.36 18.14
C THR A 567 12.99 -20.12 17.59
N ARG A 568 12.98 -19.96 16.26
CA ARG A 568 12.30 -18.86 15.55
C ARG A 568 10.79 -19.08 15.40
N VAL A 569 10.30 -20.32 15.42
CA VAL A 569 8.86 -20.59 15.48
C VAL A 569 8.30 -20.18 16.85
N ALA A 570 9.07 -20.33 17.92
CA ALA A 570 8.64 -19.97 19.27
C ALA A 570 8.27 -18.48 19.42
N THR A 571 9.00 -17.58 18.75
CA THR A 571 8.72 -16.13 18.77
C THR A 571 7.45 -15.76 18.00
N LEU A 572 6.96 -16.64 17.13
CA LEU A 572 5.73 -16.44 16.35
C LEU A 572 4.48 -16.98 17.04
N LEU A 573 4.63 -17.79 18.10
CA LEU A 573 3.51 -18.38 18.85
C LEU A 573 2.44 -17.38 19.34
N PRO A 574 2.79 -16.16 19.80
CA PRO A 574 1.79 -15.17 20.19
C PRO A 574 0.83 -14.75 19.06
N TYR A 575 1.22 -14.94 17.80
CA TYR A 575 0.39 -14.72 16.62
C TYR A 575 -0.33 -16.00 16.18
N MET A 576 0.38 -17.12 16.26
CA MET A 576 -0.12 -18.41 15.78
C MET A 576 -1.26 -18.96 16.65
N ILE A 577 -1.12 -18.91 17.98
CA ILE A 577 -2.09 -19.50 18.90
C ILE A 577 -3.47 -18.83 18.79
N PRO A 578 -3.60 -17.49 18.85
CA PRO A 578 -4.90 -16.85 18.66
C PRO A 578 -5.52 -17.16 17.29
N LEU A 579 -4.71 -17.20 16.23
CA LEU A 579 -5.20 -17.49 14.89
C LEU A 579 -5.70 -18.95 14.77
N ILE A 580 -4.98 -19.92 15.35
CA ILE A 580 -5.43 -21.33 15.44
C ILE A 580 -6.80 -21.41 16.14
N LEU A 581 -6.95 -20.74 17.29
CA LEU A 581 -8.18 -20.81 18.09
C LEU A 581 -9.36 -20.15 17.38
N VAL A 582 -9.16 -19.02 16.71
CA VAL A 582 -10.21 -18.36 15.92
C VAL A 582 -10.67 -19.28 14.80
N TYR A 583 -9.76 -19.80 13.98
CA TYR A 583 -10.12 -20.67 12.86
C TYR A 583 -10.69 -22.01 13.29
N TYR A 584 -10.24 -22.54 14.43
CA TYR A 584 -10.88 -23.70 15.05
C TYR A 584 -12.35 -23.43 15.37
N ALA A 585 -12.63 -22.35 16.12
CA ALA A 585 -13.98 -22.04 16.56
C ALA A 585 -14.90 -21.65 15.39
N GLU A 586 -14.40 -20.86 14.45
CA GLU A 586 -15.08 -20.47 13.20
C GLU A 586 -15.49 -21.67 12.35
N TYR A 587 -14.57 -22.59 12.05
CA TYR A 587 -14.91 -23.74 11.22
C TYR A 587 -15.70 -24.80 11.97
N TYR A 588 -15.55 -24.89 13.30
CA TYR A 588 -16.38 -25.76 14.13
C TYR A 588 -17.85 -25.32 14.10
N ILE A 589 -18.12 -24.02 14.13
CA ILE A 589 -19.48 -23.48 13.94
C ILE A 589 -19.98 -23.82 12.53
N ASN A 590 -19.24 -23.39 11.50
CA ASN A 590 -19.67 -23.52 10.11
C ASN A 590 -19.92 -24.95 9.65
N GLN A 591 -19.09 -25.89 10.11
CA GLN A 591 -19.03 -27.25 9.57
C GLN A 591 -19.63 -28.29 10.50
N GLY A 592 -19.79 -27.97 11.78
CA GLY A 592 -20.37 -28.88 12.78
C GLY A 592 -21.77 -28.49 13.26
N LEU A 593 -22.09 -27.20 13.30
CA LEU A 593 -23.27 -26.70 14.02
C LEU A 593 -24.31 -26.01 13.13
N LEU A 594 -23.91 -25.24 12.12
CA LEU A 594 -24.86 -24.46 11.30
C LEU A 594 -25.86 -25.32 10.52
N GLU A 595 -25.49 -26.54 10.13
CA GLU A 595 -26.41 -27.48 9.48
C GLU A 595 -27.52 -27.97 10.44
N LEU A 596 -27.25 -27.98 11.75
CA LEU A 596 -28.19 -28.43 12.78
C LEU A 596 -29.15 -27.33 13.24
N LEU A 597 -28.88 -26.07 12.85
CA LEU A 597 -29.73 -24.93 13.12
C LEU A 597 -30.85 -24.85 12.09
N GLU A 598 -32.06 -25.19 12.54
CA GLU A 598 -33.29 -25.13 11.75
C GLU A 598 -34.28 -24.16 12.40
N PHE A 599 -34.96 -23.35 11.58
CA PHE A 599 -36.06 -22.48 11.99
C PHE A 599 -37.33 -22.87 11.22
N ASP A 600 -38.47 -22.88 11.91
CA ASP A 600 -39.77 -23.16 11.30
C ASP A 600 -40.19 -22.05 10.30
N CYS A 601 -41.27 -22.27 9.54
CA CYS A 601 -41.68 -21.29 8.53
C CYS A 601 -42.05 -19.92 9.10
N SER A 602 -42.58 -19.84 10.33
CA SER A 602 -42.94 -18.57 10.97
C SER A 602 -41.71 -17.76 11.39
N HIS A 603 -40.66 -18.43 11.87
CA HIS A 603 -39.45 -17.81 12.42
C HIS A 603 -38.26 -17.83 11.43
N GLY A 604 -38.45 -18.46 10.27
CA GLY A 604 -37.46 -18.69 9.21
C GLY A 604 -37.87 -18.13 7.85
N PHE A 605 -38.74 -17.10 7.78
CA PHE A 605 -39.20 -16.46 6.53
C PHE A 605 -39.77 -17.42 5.46
N GLY A 606 -40.29 -18.58 5.87
CA GLY A 606 -40.79 -19.60 4.93
C GLY A 606 -39.72 -20.23 4.02
N ILE A 607 -38.43 -20.03 4.29
CA ILE A 607 -37.35 -20.66 3.50
C ILE A 607 -37.02 -22.07 4.03
N SER A 608 -36.72 -23.00 3.12
CA SER A 608 -36.41 -24.39 3.48
C SER A 608 -35.10 -24.49 4.30
N PRO A 609 -34.93 -25.55 5.12
CA PRO A 609 -33.71 -25.73 5.93
C PRO A 609 -32.41 -25.67 5.10
N ASP A 610 -32.38 -26.33 3.94
CA ASP A 610 -31.22 -26.29 3.03
C ASP A 610 -30.91 -24.86 2.54
N SER A 611 -31.95 -24.05 2.34
CA SER A 611 -31.78 -22.65 1.94
C SER A 611 -31.33 -21.77 3.12
N GLN A 612 -31.77 -22.07 4.34
CA GLN A 612 -31.31 -21.37 5.56
C GLN A 612 -29.80 -21.54 5.72
N TYR A 613 -29.31 -22.78 5.64
CA TYR A 613 -27.87 -23.10 5.69
C TYR A 613 -27.06 -22.35 4.63
N ARG A 614 -27.52 -22.31 3.37
CA ARG A 614 -26.83 -21.55 2.31
C ARG A 614 -26.73 -20.05 2.62
N TRP A 615 -27.81 -19.45 3.14
CA TRP A 615 -27.80 -18.03 3.52
C TRP A 615 -26.91 -17.76 4.73
N PHE A 616 -26.81 -18.69 5.68
CA PHE A 616 -25.85 -18.61 6.78
C PHE A 616 -24.42 -18.53 6.26
N GLN A 617 -24.05 -19.39 5.31
CA GLN A 617 -22.73 -19.35 4.66
C GLN A 617 -22.46 -18.02 3.95
N VAL A 618 -23.44 -17.46 3.23
CA VAL A 618 -23.31 -16.14 2.58
C VAL A 618 -23.08 -15.03 3.60
N THR A 619 -23.83 -15.05 4.70
CA THR A 619 -23.74 -14.04 5.77
C THR A 619 -22.38 -14.08 6.47
N TYR A 620 -21.89 -15.28 6.74
CA TYR A 620 -20.55 -15.50 7.26
C TYR A 620 -19.47 -14.92 6.33
N GLN A 621 -19.52 -15.26 5.02
CA GLN A 621 -18.55 -14.75 4.04
C GLN A 621 -18.60 -13.22 3.90
N LEU A 622 -19.78 -12.62 4.04
CA LEU A 622 -19.93 -11.17 4.07
C LEU A 622 -19.18 -10.54 5.27
N GLY A 623 -19.30 -11.13 6.45
CA GLY A 623 -18.54 -10.71 7.64
C GLY A 623 -17.03 -10.82 7.43
N VAL A 624 -16.56 -11.93 6.85
CA VAL A 624 -15.14 -12.14 6.52
C VAL A 624 -14.63 -11.08 5.55
N PHE A 625 -15.38 -10.79 4.48
CA PHE A 625 -14.99 -9.79 3.50
C PHE A 625 -14.93 -8.38 4.09
N VAL A 626 -15.93 -8.00 4.89
CA VAL A 626 -16.00 -6.67 5.53
C VAL A 626 -14.81 -6.47 6.47
N SER A 627 -14.51 -7.45 7.32
CA SER A 627 -13.40 -7.36 8.29
C SER A 627 -12.02 -7.36 7.63
N ARG A 628 -11.79 -8.17 6.58
CA ARG A 628 -10.52 -8.17 5.84
C ARG A 628 -10.31 -6.86 5.08
N SER A 629 -11.39 -6.27 4.54
CA SER A 629 -11.36 -5.02 3.78
C SER A 629 -11.27 -3.76 4.64
N SER A 630 -11.70 -3.82 5.90
CA SER A 630 -11.73 -2.66 6.80
C SER A 630 -10.39 -2.38 7.51
N SER A 631 -9.41 -3.29 7.44
CA SER A 631 -8.11 -3.17 8.14
C SER A 631 -7.26 -1.96 7.72
N GLY A 632 -7.53 -1.35 6.57
CA GLY A 632 -6.93 -0.08 6.14
C GLY A 632 -7.50 1.16 6.86
N VAL A 633 -8.68 1.03 7.48
CA VAL A 633 -9.40 2.08 8.21
C VAL A 633 -9.40 1.79 9.72
N PHE A 634 -9.64 0.54 10.11
CA PHE A 634 -9.69 0.05 11.49
C PHE A 634 -8.69 -1.09 11.68
N ALA A 635 -7.51 -0.79 12.22
CA ALA A 635 -6.49 -1.78 12.52
C ALA A 635 -6.52 -2.16 14.01
N ILE A 636 -6.52 -3.46 14.31
CA ILE A 636 -6.55 -3.98 15.68
C ILE A 636 -5.10 -4.14 16.16
N PRO A 637 -4.72 -3.52 17.30
CA PRO A 637 -3.40 -3.71 17.86
C PRO A 637 -3.13 -5.18 18.23
N PRO A 638 -1.89 -5.69 18.04
CA PRO A 638 -1.60 -7.13 18.21
C PRO A 638 -1.89 -7.68 19.62
N LYS A 639 -1.82 -6.83 20.64
CA LYS A 639 -2.20 -7.17 22.02
C LYS A 639 -3.66 -7.61 22.19
N TYR A 640 -4.54 -7.30 21.24
CA TYR A 640 -5.96 -7.69 21.26
C TYR A 640 -6.26 -8.93 20.41
N LEU A 641 -5.27 -9.55 19.74
CA LEU A 641 -5.50 -10.80 18.99
C LEU A 641 -6.05 -11.93 19.89
N PRO A 642 -5.57 -12.13 21.14
CA PRO A 642 -6.16 -13.12 22.03
C PRO A 642 -7.62 -12.84 22.41
N LEU A 643 -8.04 -11.57 22.43
CA LEU A 643 -9.44 -11.21 22.69
C LEU A 643 -10.35 -11.68 21.56
N LEU A 644 -9.91 -11.58 20.30
CA LEU A 644 -10.66 -12.11 19.15
C LEU A 644 -10.84 -13.63 19.24
N ALA A 645 -9.80 -14.34 19.66
CA ALA A 645 -9.88 -15.78 19.92
C ALA A 645 -10.87 -16.12 21.04
N LEU A 646 -10.83 -15.38 22.16
CA LEU A 646 -11.77 -15.57 23.26
C LEU A 646 -13.22 -15.35 22.81
N LEU A 647 -13.48 -14.25 22.11
CA LEU A 647 -14.83 -13.94 21.58
C LEU A 647 -15.33 -15.03 20.62
N GLN A 648 -14.45 -15.54 19.75
CA GLN A 648 -14.83 -16.60 18.81
C GLN A 648 -15.13 -17.93 19.53
N ILE A 649 -14.38 -18.28 20.57
CA ILE A 649 -14.63 -19.47 21.41
C ILE A 649 -15.94 -19.31 22.20
N THR A 650 -16.24 -18.11 22.72
CA THR A 650 -17.55 -17.83 23.33
C THR A 650 -18.67 -18.00 22.31
N ASN A 651 -18.46 -17.54 21.07
CA ASN A 651 -19.42 -17.70 19.99
C ASN A 651 -19.67 -19.17 19.64
N SER A 652 -18.63 -20.01 19.61
CA SER A 652 -18.79 -21.44 19.35
C SER A 652 -19.53 -22.18 20.46
N ALA A 653 -19.32 -21.78 21.72
CA ALA A 653 -20.10 -22.29 22.85
C ALA A 653 -21.59 -21.89 22.74
N LEU A 654 -21.87 -20.65 22.34
CA LEU A 654 -23.23 -20.16 22.11
C LEU A 654 -23.94 -20.97 21.02
N PHE A 655 -23.29 -21.20 19.87
CA PHE A 655 -23.87 -22.00 18.79
C PHE A 655 -24.02 -23.48 19.17
N THR A 656 -23.12 -24.03 19.97
CA THR A 656 -23.26 -25.40 20.48
C THR A 656 -24.51 -25.51 21.35
N ALA A 657 -24.71 -24.56 22.26
CA ALA A 657 -25.92 -24.48 23.06
C ALA A 657 -27.18 -24.26 22.20
N ALA A 658 -27.09 -23.43 21.15
CA ALA A 658 -28.21 -23.18 20.26
C ALA A 658 -28.62 -24.43 19.47
N ALA A 659 -27.65 -25.21 18.99
CA ALA A 659 -27.89 -26.48 18.30
C ALA A 659 -28.44 -27.57 19.23
N ILE A 660 -28.08 -27.55 20.52
CA ILE A 660 -28.58 -28.52 21.50
C ILE A 660 -29.96 -28.15 22.04
N PHE A 661 -30.21 -26.88 22.37
CA PHE A 661 -31.40 -26.44 23.11
C PHE A 661 -32.42 -25.66 22.28
N TYR A 662 -32.14 -25.33 21.02
CA TYR A 662 -33.05 -24.60 20.12
C TYR A 662 -33.63 -23.29 20.74
N PHE A 663 -32.83 -22.57 21.54
CA PHE A 663 -33.31 -21.39 22.26
C PHE A 663 -33.33 -20.10 21.41
N LEU A 664 -32.79 -20.11 20.19
CA LEU A 664 -32.78 -18.94 19.32
C LEU A 664 -34.20 -18.71 18.77
N PRO A 665 -34.84 -17.56 19.05
CA PRO A 665 -36.26 -17.39 18.75
C PRO A 665 -36.53 -17.02 17.28
N HIS A 666 -35.53 -16.59 16.52
CA HIS A 666 -35.71 -16.15 15.13
C HIS A 666 -34.42 -16.25 14.31
N ILE A 667 -34.55 -16.58 13.02
CA ILE A 667 -33.42 -16.74 12.09
C ILE A 667 -32.55 -15.48 11.96
N PHE A 668 -33.15 -14.30 12.12
CA PHE A 668 -32.44 -13.02 12.05
C PHE A 668 -31.35 -12.86 13.13
N ILE A 669 -31.59 -13.43 14.32
CA ILE A 669 -30.60 -13.42 15.40
C ILE A 669 -29.42 -14.31 15.00
N ALA A 670 -29.68 -15.50 14.43
CA ALA A 670 -28.63 -16.35 13.89
C ALA A 670 -27.81 -15.62 12.83
N PHE A 671 -28.44 -14.96 11.85
CA PHE A 671 -27.73 -14.14 10.86
C PHE A 671 -26.82 -13.08 11.48
N SER A 672 -27.29 -12.38 12.51
CA SER A 672 -26.51 -11.32 13.17
C SER A 672 -25.27 -11.88 13.86
N VAL A 673 -25.41 -13.02 14.55
CA VAL A 673 -24.30 -13.67 15.25
C VAL A 673 -23.31 -14.32 14.27
N ILE A 674 -23.80 -14.90 13.17
CA ILE A 674 -22.97 -15.45 12.07
C ILE A 674 -22.20 -14.34 11.34
N PHE A 675 -22.80 -13.15 11.19
CA PHE A 675 -22.08 -12.01 10.64
C PHE A 675 -20.91 -11.60 11.55
N VAL A 676 -21.12 -11.58 12.87
CA VAL A 676 -20.06 -11.32 13.86
C VAL A 676 -18.98 -12.39 13.82
N GLU A 677 -19.37 -13.66 13.67
CA GLU A 677 -18.45 -14.77 13.49
C GLU A 677 -17.48 -14.51 12.32
N GLY A 678 -18.01 -14.14 11.15
CA GLY A 678 -17.20 -13.79 9.99
C GLY A 678 -16.33 -12.55 10.22
N LEU A 679 -16.83 -11.54 10.94
CA LEU A 679 -16.06 -10.35 11.29
C LEU A 679 -14.84 -10.69 12.16
N LEU A 680 -15.02 -11.54 13.17
CA LEU A 680 -13.94 -11.95 14.09
C LEU A 680 -12.88 -12.78 13.35
N GLY A 681 -13.31 -13.73 12.51
CA GLY A 681 -12.44 -14.56 11.67
C GLY A 681 -11.55 -13.75 10.73
N GLY A 682 -12.18 -12.91 9.90
CA GLY A 682 -11.45 -12.09 8.94
C GLY A 682 -10.59 -11.00 9.61
N ALA A 683 -11.04 -10.42 10.73
CA ALA A 683 -10.26 -9.46 11.50
C ALA A 683 -9.02 -10.10 12.13
N SER A 684 -9.14 -11.29 12.70
CA SER A 684 -8.01 -12.03 13.29
C SER A 684 -6.95 -12.33 12.23
N TYR A 685 -7.36 -12.84 11.07
CA TYR A 685 -6.45 -13.15 9.96
C TYR A 685 -5.67 -11.91 9.50
N VAL A 686 -6.35 -10.84 9.10
CA VAL A 686 -5.68 -9.68 8.49
C VAL A 686 -4.78 -8.94 9.48
N ASN A 687 -5.20 -8.83 10.75
CA ASN A 687 -4.41 -8.14 11.76
C ASN A 687 -3.22 -8.98 12.24
N THR A 688 -3.33 -10.31 12.23
CA THR A 688 -2.21 -11.22 12.51
C THR A 688 -1.08 -11.03 11.50
N PHE A 689 -1.36 -11.15 10.20
CA PHE A 689 -0.32 -10.98 9.18
C PHE A 689 0.20 -9.55 9.11
N ARG A 690 -0.65 -8.54 9.36
CA ARG A 690 -0.20 -7.14 9.45
C ARG A 690 0.72 -6.90 10.64
N ALA A 691 0.49 -7.58 11.77
CA ALA A 691 1.36 -7.53 12.94
C ALA A 691 2.72 -8.15 12.66
N VAL A 692 2.73 -9.34 12.07
CA VAL A 692 3.96 -10.05 11.64
C VAL A 692 4.74 -9.19 10.66
N HIS A 693 4.08 -8.57 9.67
CA HIS A 693 4.72 -7.67 8.70
C HIS A 693 5.46 -6.51 9.38
N LYS A 694 4.83 -5.91 10.39
CA LYS A 694 5.37 -4.71 11.06
C LYS A 694 6.42 -5.01 12.12
N GLN A 695 6.32 -6.13 12.82
CA GLN A 695 7.13 -6.41 14.01
C GLN A 695 8.31 -7.35 13.74
N VAL A 696 8.28 -8.12 12.66
CA VAL A 696 9.39 -9.00 12.27
C VAL A 696 10.38 -8.25 11.37
N ALA A 697 11.68 -8.52 11.56
CA ALA A 697 12.77 -7.96 10.76
C ALA A 697 12.66 -8.36 9.27
N GLU A 698 13.11 -7.49 8.37
CA GLU A 698 12.81 -7.61 6.92
C GLU A 698 13.34 -8.90 6.29
N ASP A 699 14.52 -9.34 6.74
CA ASP A 699 15.21 -10.56 6.32
C ASP A 699 14.49 -11.84 6.76
N GLU A 700 13.69 -11.76 7.82
CA GLU A 700 12.93 -12.89 8.36
C GLU A 700 11.44 -12.88 7.99
N ARG A 701 10.93 -11.78 7.42
CA ARG A 701 9.50 -11.63 7.10
C ARG A 701 8.97 -12.70 6.15
N GLU A 702 9.70 -13.07 5.09
CA GLU A 702 9.24 -14.09 4.13
C GLU A 702 8.96 -15.42 4.84
N PHE A 703 9.90 -15.87 5.67
CA PHE A 703 9.77 -17.12 6.42
C PHE A 703 8.64 -17.03 7.45
N SER A 704 8.59 -15.94 8.23
CA SER A 704 7.58 -15.76 9.27
C SER A 704 6.16 -15.67 8.72
N MET A 705 5.95 -15.04 7.55
CA MET A 705 4.66 -15.04 6.84
C MET A 705 4.22 -16.45 6.47
N GLY A 706 5.14 -17.25 5.92
CA GLY A 706 4.86 -18.64 5.57
C GLY A 706 4.53 -19.50 6.79
N VAL A 707 5.29 -19.38 7.88
CA VAL A 707 5.07 -20.16 9.10
C VAL A 707 3.75 -19.79 9.80
N VAL A 708 3.44 -18.50 9.91
CA VAL A 708 2.18 -18.06 10.54
C VAL A 708 0.95 -18.49 9.72
N SER A 709 1.09 -18.62 8.39
CA SER A 709 0.02 -19.16 7.53
C SER A 709 -0.31 -20.63 7.75
N ILE A 710 0.45 -21.36 8.58
CA ILE A 710 0.11 -22.73 8.97
C ILE A 710 -1.05 -22.72 9.99
N SER A 711 -1.16 -21.65 10.79
CA SER A 711 -2.05 -21.56 11.94
C SER A 711 -3.52 -21.68 11.62
N ASP A 712 -3.99 -21.03 10.56
CA ASP A 712 -5.39 -21.11 10.13
C ASP A 712 -5.78 -22.56 9.77
N THR A 713 -4.89 -23.25 9.07
CA THR A 713 -5.10 -24.58 8.51
C THR A 713 -5.07 -25.65 9.60
N ILE A 714 -4.20 -25.49 10.60
CA ILE A 714 -4.24 -26.32 11.82
C ILE A 714 -5.59 -26.16 12.53
N GLY A 715 -6.07 -24.91 12.68
CA GLY A 715 -7.38 -24.64 13.27
C GLY A 715 -8.53 -25.32 12.52
N ILE A 716 -8.57 -25.17 11.19
CA ILE A 716 -9.59 -25.78 10.32
C ILE A 716 -9.57 -27.30 10.40
N VAL A 717 -8.38 -27.93 10.34
CA VAL A 717 -8.24 -29.39 10.44
C VAL A 717 -8.74 -29.89 11.79
N ALA A 718 -8.32 -29.25 12.88
CA ALA A 718 -8.78 -29.61 14.23
C ALA A 718 -10.32 -29.49 14.34
N ALA A 719 -10.90 -28.45 13.77
CA ALA A 719 -12.35 -28.25 13.73
C ALA A 719 -13.07 -29.34 12.92
N GLY A 720 -12.52 -29.74 11.76
CA GLY A 720 -13.10 -30.82 10.95
C GLY A 720 -13.15 -32.15 11.70
N PHE A 721 -12.09 -32.49 12.44
CA PHE A 721 -12.05 -33.69 13.28
C PHE A 721 -13.01 -33.64 14.48
N THR A 722 -13.24 -32.48 15.09
CA THR A 722 -14.16 -32.34 16.23
C THR A 722 -15.62 -32.19 15.79
N ALA A 723 -15.88 -31.59 14.63
CA ALA A 723 -17.22 -31.36 14.09
C ALA A 723 -17.98 -32.67 13.84
N ILE A 724 -17.32 -33.70 13.28
CA ILE A 724 -17.94 -34.99 12.95
C ILE A 724 -18.54 -35.68 14.20
N PRO A 725 -17.77 -35.98 15.26
CA PRO A 725 -18.33 -36.65 16.44
C PRO A 725 -19.34 -35.77 17.18
N VAL A 726 -19.13 -34.46 17.24
CA VAL A 726 -20.09 -33.54 17.88
C VAL A 726 -21.42 -33.55 17.13
N HIS A 727 -21.40 -33.41 15.81
CA HIS A 727 -22.59 -33.46 14.97
C HIS A 727 -23.36 -34.77 15.23
N ASN A 728 -22.69 -35.92 15.18
CA ASN A 728 -23.31 -37.22 15.42
C ASN A 728 -23.94 -37.34 16.82
N VAL A 729 -23.26 -36.83 17.86
CA VAL A 729 -23.79 -36.82 19.22
C VAL A 729 -25.04 -35.94 19.31
N ILE A 730 -24.99 -34.72 18.79
CA ILE A 730 -26.14 -33.79 18.79
C ILE A 730 -27.32 -34.39 18.00
N CYS A 731 -27.06 -35.05 16.88
CA CYS A 731 -28.07 -35.76 16.10
C CYS A 731 -28.74 -36.93 16.84
N SER A 732 -28.00 -37.59 17.74
CA SER A 732 -28.53 -38.70 18.55
C SER A 732 -29.40 -38.25 19.73
N MET A 733 -29.36 -36.96 20.08
CA MET A 733 -30.16 -36.39 21.16
C MET A 733 -31.62 -36.22 20.74
N LYS A 734 -32.56 -36.47 21.67
CA LYS A 734 -33.96 -36.12 21.47
C LYS A 734 -34.13 -34.60 21.54
N LEU A 735 -35.01 -34.07 20.69
CA LEU A 735 -35.41 -32.66 20.67
C LEU A 735 -36.24 -32.30 21.90
#